data_AF-A0A4Y1R8T3-F1
#
_entry.id   AF-A0A4Y1R8T3-F1
#
_cell.length_a   1.000
_cell.length_b   1.000
_cell.length_c   1.000
_cell.angle_alpha   90.00
_cell.angle_beta   90.00
_cell.angle_gamma   90.00
#
_symmetry.space_group_name_H-M   'P 1'
#
loop_
_entity.id
_entity.type
_entity.pdbx_description
1 polymer ?
#
loop_
_entity_poly.entity_id
_entity_poly.type
_entity_poly.pdbx_seq_one_letter_code
_entity_poly.pdbx_strand_id
1 'polypeptide(L)'
;MVILVLLLDTKFQPEASTGPGKQRKKQRGVSMASKNHMDPEKAANGSSEDHERCAIEEVALVVPETDDPSMPVMTFRAWFLGLITCIILIFLNTFFTFRTQPLSISAILMQIAALPIGKLMASTLPKRQYSLLGWRFSLNPGPFNMKEHVIITIFANCGISYGGGDAYSIGAITIMKAYYKQSLSFLLALIIVLTSQILGYGWAGILRRFLVDPVEMWWPSNLAQVSLFRALHEKDNKAKGLTRMQFFLIAMAASFAYYALPGYLFPILTFFSWVCWAWPHSITAQQIGSGYHGLGVGAFTLDWAGISAYHGSPLVTPWTSILNVGVGFVLFIYVIVPICYWKFNTFDARKFPIFSNQLFTSSGHKYDTTKILTPQFDLNIDAYNSYGKLYLSPLFALSIGSGFARFSATLVHVALFHGSAILKQSRSAMKNVKVDIHEKLMQRYKQVPQWWFLILLGGSIALSLLMCFVWKEVVQLPWWGLLFGFVLSFIVTLPVGVIQATTNQQPGFDIIAQFLIGYILPGKPIANLLFKIYGRISTVHALSFLSDLKLGHYMKIPPRCMYTAQLVGTLVAGIVNLAVAWWMLESIDNLCDIDALHPNSPWTCPKYRVTFDASVIWGLIGPKRLFGPGGLYRNLVWLFIVGAFLPVPIWILSKIFPDKKWIP
;
A
#
# COMPACT_ATOMS: atom_id res chain seq x y z
N MET A 1 -5.20 14.54 11.93
CA MET A 1 -6.18 13.99 10.97
C MET A 1 -7.18 13.03 11.62
N VAL A 2 -6.77 12.17 12.56
CA VAL A 2 -7.65 11.14 13.15
C VAL A 2 -8.65 11.65 14.21
N ILE A 3 -8.52 12.88 14.74
CA ILE A 3 -9.13 13.21 16.05
C ILE A 3 -9.96 14.48 16.08
N LEU A 4 -9.66 15.47 15.25
CA LEU A 4 -10.45 16.70 15.25
C LEU A 4 -11.87 16.48 14.68
N VAL A 5 -12.14 15.28 14.15
CA VAL A 5 -13.37 14.81 13.52
C VAL A 5 -14.28 14.05 14.48
N LEU A 6 -13.71 13.32 15.44
CA LEU A 6 -14.50 12.53 16.37
C LEU A 6 -15.25 13.40 17.40
N LEU A 7 -15.05 14.73 17.34
CA LEU A 7 -15.80 15.72 18.10
C LEU A 7 -17.10 16.19 17.41
N LEU A 8 -17.38 15.81 16.16
CA LEU A 8 -18.50 16.40 15.37
C LEU A 8 -19.55 15.41 14.82
N ASP A 9 -19.57 14.15 15.25
CA ASP A 9 -20.62 13.23 14.78
C ASP A 9 -21.92 13.37 15.59
N THR A 10 -22.72 14.39 15.24
CA THR A 10 -24.14 14.47 15.59
C THR A 10 -25.00 13.94 14.44
N LYS A 11 -25.64 12.79 14.69
CA LYS A 11 -26.83 12.21 14.03
C LYS A 11 -26.73 11.86 12.53
N PHE A 12 -26.90 10.57 12.21
CA PHE A 12 -28.15 9.98 11.65
C PHE A 12 -27.82 8.59 11.07
N GLN A 13 -28.38 7.52 11.65
CA GLN A 13 -28.69 6.30 10.89
C GLN A 13 -30.22 6.25 10.72
N PRO A 14 -30.72 5.83 9.54
CA PRO A 14 -32.15 5.65 9.33
C PRO A 14 -32.65 4.48 10.18
N GLU A 15 -33.72 4.72 10.90
CA GLU A 15 -34.41 3.77 11.77
C GLU A 15 -34.80 2.50 11.01
N ALA A 16 -34.27 1.35 11.44
CA ALA A 16 -34.90 0.08 11.16
C ALA A 16 -36.19 0.01 11.98
N SER A 17 -37.31 -0.08 11.26
CA SER A 17 -38.68 -0.17 11.76
C SER A 17 -38.83 -1.04 13.01
N THR A 18 -39.12 -0.39 14.13
CA THR A 18 -39.74 -1.03 15.29
C THR A 18 -41.24 -1.09 15.05
N GLY A 19 -41.79 -2.30 14.95
CA GLY A 19 -43.23 -2.56 14.90
C GLY A 19 -43.68 -3.30 16.17
N PRO A 20 -44.85 -2.98 16.77
CA PRO A 20 -45.05 -3.12 18.20
C PRO A 20 -45.91 -4.33 18.61
N GLY A 21 -45.90 -4.60 19.92
CA GLY A 21 -47.16 -4.88 20.62
C GLY A 21 -47.44 -6.32 21.02
N LYS A 22 -47.25 -6.60 22.32
CA LYS A 22 -47.99 -7.64 23.05
C LYS A 22 -49.50 -7.44 22.86
N GLN A 23 -50.21 -8.44 22.35
CA GLN A 23 -51.62 -8.67 22.69
C GLN A 23 -51.93 -10.17 22.82
N ARG A 24 -52.41 -10.53 24.03
CA ARG A 24 -53.17 -11.74 24.34
C ARG A 24 -54.42 -11.83 23.47
N LYS A 25 -54.74 -13.02 22.92
CA LYS A 25 -56.06 -13.67 23.07
C LYS A 25 -56.15 -15.06 22.42
N LYS A 26 -56.67 -15.98 23.26
CA LYS A 26 -57.60 -17.09 23.00
C LYS A 26 -57.19 -18.28 22.13
N GLN A 27 -57.02 -19.40 22.85
CA GLN A 27 -57.43 -20.75 22.47
C GLN A 27 -58.74 -20.77 21.67
N ARG A 28 -58.74 -21.55 20.58
CA ARG A 28 -59.84 -22.40 20.13
C ARG A 28 -59.25 -23.47 19.22
N GLY A 29 -59.36 -24.72 19.63
CA GLY A 29 -58.96 -25.87 18.82
C GLY A 29 -59.99 -26.17 17.73
N VAL A 30 -59.50 -26.68 16.61
CA VAL A 30 -60.21 -27.64 15.76
C VAL A 30 -59.15 -28.58 15.20
N SER A 31 -59.32 -29.87 15.51
CA SER A 31 -58.63 -31.00 14.92
C SER A 31 -59.29 -31.33 13.57
N MET A 32 -58.50 -31.56 12.52
CA MET A 32 -58.74 -32.67 11.60
C MET A 32 -57.50 -32.98 10.76
N ALA A 33 -57.22 -34.27 10.66
CA ALA A 33 -56.06 -34.89 10.07
C ALA A 33 -55.99 -34.75 8.55
N SER A 34 -54.76 -34.64 8.01
CA SER A 34 -54.40 -35.34 6.77
C SER A 34 -52.93 -35.72 6.77
N LYS A 35 -52.65 -36.87 6.16
CA LYS A 35 -51.53 -37.79 6.38
C LYS A 35 -50.18 -37.31 5.85
N ASN A 36 -49.17 -37.49 6.70
CA ASN A 36 -47.84 -38.09 6.47
C ASN A 36 -47.33 -38.28 5.02
N HIS A 37 -46.24 -37.59 4.71
CA HIS A 37 -45.01 -38.22 4.19
C HIS A 37 -43.81 -37.44 4.74
N MET A 38 -43.10 -38.01 5.71
CA MET A 38 -41.85 -37.47 6.23
C MET A 38 -40.85 -38.61 6.30
N ASP A 39 -39.77 -38.49 5.53
CA ASP A 39 -38.67 -39.45 5.46
C ASP A 39 -37.97 -39.56 6.82
N PRO A 40 -37.75 -40.78 7.34
CA PRO A 40 -37.12 -41.00 8.64
C PRO A 40 -35.59 -41.02 8.48
N GLU A 41 -34.98 -39.88 8.20
CA GLU A 41 -33.51 -39.76 8.23
C GLU A 41 -33.02 -38.38 8.72
N LYS A 42 -33.89 -37.63 9.43
CA LYS A 42 -33.56 -36.30 9.98
C LYS A 42 -33.83 -36.14 11.48
N ALA A 43 -33.95 -37.24 12.21
CA ALA A 43 -34.22 -37.24 13.65
C ALA A 43 -33.27 -38.17 14.41
N ALA A 44 -31.97 -38.10 14.14
CA ALA A 44 -30.94 -38.69 15.00
C ALA A 44 -29.57 -38.08 14.65
N ASN A 45 -29.35 -36.84 15.08
CA ASN A 45 -28.04 -36.31 15.46
C ASN A 45 -28.26 -34.97 16.15
N GLY A 46 -28.79 -35.05 17.37
CA GLY A 46 -28.69 -33.98 18.35
C GLY A 46 -27.27 -33.97 18.92
N SER A 47 -26.33 -33.43 18.15
CA SER A 47 -25.09 -32.88 18.66
C SER A 47 -24.99 -31.47 18.09
N SER A 48 -25.21 -30.48 18.95
CA SER A 48 -24.89 -29.09 18.71
C SER A 48 -23.38 -28.95 18.48
N GLU A 49 -22.92 -29.20 17.26
CA GLU A 49 -21.74 -28.53 16.75
C GLU A 49 -22.19 -27.11 16.39
N ASP A 50 -22.05 -26.18 17.34
CA ASP A 50 -21.92 -24.77 16.98
C ASP A 50 -20.78 -24.70 15.95
N HIS A 51 -21.10 -24.55 14.67
CA HIS A 51 -20.11 -24.24 13.65
C HIS A 51 -19.38 -22.98 14.13
N GLU A 52 -18.12 -23.15 14.59
CA GLU A 52 -17.23 -22.06 14.99
C GLU A 52 -16.93 -21.18 13.76
N ARG A 53 -17.90 -20.34 13.40
CA ARG A 53 -17.78 -19.37 12.32
C ARG A 53 -16.73 -18.34 12.65
N CYS A 54 -16.08 -17.81 11.62
CA CYS A 54 -15.13 -16.72 11.76
C CYS A 54 -15.80 -15.53 12.49
N ALA A 55 -15.09 -14.94 13.45
CA ALA A 55 -15.60 -13.84 14.27
C ALA A 55 -15.83 -12.53 13.48
N ILE A 56 -15.18 -12.40 12.32
CA ILE A 56 -15.34 -11.25 11.42
C ILE A 56 -16.33 -11.63 10.33
N GLU A 57 -17.45 -10.92 10.27
CA GLU A 57 -18.56 -11.20 9.37
C GLU A 57 -18.14 -11.13 7.90
N GLU A 58 -17.36 -10.12 7.52
CA GLU A 58 -16.87 -9.95 6.16
C GLU A 58 -16.01 -11.14 5.69
N VAL A 59 -15.19 -11.68 6.60
CA VAL A 59 -14.37 -12.87 6.33
C VAL A 59 -15.25 -14.11 6.23
N ALA A 60 -16.20 -14.28 7.16
CA ALA A 60 -17.12 -15.43 7.16
C ALA A 60 -17.99 -15.51 5.89
N LEU A 61 -18.37 -14.36 5.33
CA LEU A 61 -19.18 -14.30 4.10
C LEU A 61 -18.36 -14.61 2.83
N VAL A 62 -17.08 -14.20 2.81
CA VAL A 62 -16.26 -14.20 1.60
C VAL A 62 -15.29 -15.38 1.54
N VAL A 63 -14.77 -15.87 2.66
CA VAL A 63 -13.72 -16.89 2.68
C VAL A 63 -14.33 -18.29 2.85
N PRO A 64 -13.96 -19.29 2.01
CA PRO A 64 -14.46 -20.66 2.17
C PRO A 64 -13.99 -21.30 3.49
N GLU A 65 -14.89 -21.96 4.20
CA GLU A 65 -14.59 -22.69 5.45
C GLU A 65 -14.18 -24.17 5.21
N THR A 66 -14.03 -24.57 3.94
CA THR A 66 -13.66 -25.93 3.54
C THR A 66 -12.36 -25.94 2.74
N ASP A 67 -11.62 -27.04 2.80
CA ASP A 67 -10.36 -27.22 2.05
C ASP A 67 -10.12 -28.68 1.65
N ASP A 68 -9.57 -28.88 0.46
CA ASP A 68 -9.06 -30.16 -0.04
C ASP A 68 -7.51 -30.11 -0.15
N PRO A 69 -6.79 -30.79 0.75
CA PRO A 69 -5.32 -30.82 0.75
C PRO A 69 -4.67 -31.57 -0.42
N SER A 70 -5.44 -32.37 -1.17
CA SER A 70 -4.91 -33.19 -2.28
C SER A 70 -4.75 -32.41 -3.59
N MET A 71 -5.37 -31.24 -3.70
CA MET A 71 -5.32 -30.41 -4.90
C MET A 71 -3.89 -29.94 -5.23
N PRO A 72 -3.43 -30.08 -6.49
CA PRO A 72 -2.09 -29.66 -6.88
C PRO A 72 -1.96 -28.14 -6.91
N VAL A 73 -0.81 -27.62 -6.46
CA VAL A 73 -0.57 -26.17 -6.26
C VAL A 73 0.56 -25.65 -7.17
N MET A 74 1.79 -26.14 -6.97
CA MET A 74 2.97 -25.73 -7.75
C MET A 74 3.16 -26.60 -8.99
N THR A 75 2.24 -26.52 -9.94
CA THR A 75 2.32 -27.24 -11.21
C THR A 75 3.24 -26.54 -12.22
N PHE A 76 3.57 -27.20 -13.33
CA PHE A 76 4.28 -26.56 -14.44
C PHE A 76 3.55 -25.30 -14.94
N ARG A 77 2.20 -25.36 -15.04
CA ARG A 77 1.38 -24.23 -15.46
C ARG A 77 1.51 -23.05 -14.49
N ALA A 78 1.47 -23.33 -13.18
CA ALA A 78 1.61 -22.31 -12.16
C ALA A 78 2.97 -21.61 -12.23
N TRP A 79 4.05 -22.36 -12.45
CA TRP A 79 5.39 -21.80 -12.67
C TRP A 79 5.50 -20.98 -13.96
N PHE A 80 5.05 -21.54 -15.08
CA PHE A 80 5.17 -20.90 -16.39
C PHE A 80 4.34 -19.61 -16.46
N LEU A 81 3.05 -19.69 -16.12
CA LEU A 81 2.17 -18.51 -16.10
C LEU A 81 2.60 -17.54 -15.00
N GLY A 82 2.93 -18.03 -13.80
CA GLY A 82 3.40 -17.19 -12.70
C GLY A 82 4.60 -16.33 -13.10
N LEU A 83 5.68 -16.94 -13.60
CA LEU A 83 6.88 -16.20 -14.01
C LEU A 83 6.61 -15.21 -15.15
N ILE A 84 5.87 -15.62 -16.18
CA ILE A 84 5.54 -14.74 -17.32
C ILE A 84 4.70 -13.55 -16.85
N THR A 85 3.66 -13.80 -16.05
CA THR A 85 2.81 -12.73 -15.51
C THR A 85 3.61 -11.77 -14.63
N CYS A 86 4.52 -12.27 -13.79
CA CYS A 86 5.44 -11.45 -13.01
C CYS A 86 6.31 -10.55 -13.90
N ILE A 87 6.98 -11.12 -14.92
CA ILE A 87 7.88 -10.40 -15.84
C ILE A 87 7.14 -9.32 -16.63
N ILE A 88 5.99 -9.65 -17.21
CA ILE A 88 5.19 -8.70 -17.99
C ILE A 88 4.74 -7.54 -17.09
N LEU A 89 4.26 -7.86 -15.90
CA LEU A 89 3.68 -6.85 -15.01
C LEU A 89 4.74 -5.89 -14.47
N ILE A 90 5.92 -6.39 -14.09
CA ILE A 90 7.01 -5.53 -13.64
C ILE A 90 7.57 -4.69 -14.78
N PHE A 91 7.70 -5.26 -15.98
CA PHE A 91 8.15 -4.52 -17.17
C PHE A 91 7.24 -3.32 -17.45
N LEU A 92 5.93 -3.55 -17.55
CA LEU A 92 4.96 -2.51 -17.87
C LEU A 92 4.90 -1.45 -16.75
N ASN A 93 4.84 -1.88 -15.49
CA ASN A 93 4.78 -0.94 -14.37
C ASN A 93 6.04 -0.07 -14.26
N THR A 94 7.23 -0.64 -14.47
CA THR A 94 8.49 0.13 -14.47
C THR A 94 8.53 1.10 -15.63
N PHE A 95 8.16 0.66 -16.84
CA PHE A 95 8.13 1.50 -18.04
C PHE A 95 7.18 2.70 -17.89
N PHE A 96 5.94 2.46 -17.45
CA PHE A 96 4.95 3.53 -17.30
C PHE A 96 5.26 4.50 -16.16
N THR A 97 6.10 4.12 -15.20
CA THR A 97 6.46 4.98 -14.07
C THR A 97 7.26 6.22 -14.48
N PHE A 98 8.07 6.15 -15.55
CA PHE A 98 8.83 7.29 -16.07
C PHE A 98 7.97 8.31 -16.83
N ARG A 99 6.72 7.96 -17.17
CA ARG A 99 5.83 8.83 -17.95
C ARG A 99 5.25 9.97 -17.11
N THR A 100 4.88 11.06 -17.80
CA THR A 100 4.19 12.22 -17.23
C THR A 100 2.90 11.85 -16.51
N GLN A 101 2.13 10.92 -17.07
CA GLN A 101 0.96 10.32 -16.44
C GLN A 101 1.25 8.84 -16.18
N PRO A 102 1.68 8.50 -14.96
CA PRO A 102 2.07 7.14 -14.65
C PRO A 102 0.84 6.24 -14.55
N LEU A 103 0.88 5.12 -15.25
CA LEU A 103 -0.14 4.07 -15.17
C LEU A 103 0.39 2.93 -14.30
N SER A 104 -0.46 2.37 -13.46
CA SER A 104 -0.15 1.17 -12.68
C SER A 104 -1.15 0.07 -13.01
N ILE A 105 -0.62 -1.07 -13.43
CA ILE A 105 -1.39 -2.26 -13.75
C ILE A 105 -1.41 -3.15 -12.50
N SER A 106 -2.61 -3.53 -12.07
CA SER A 106 -2.84 -4.34 -10.87
C SER A 106 -2.80 -5.85 -11.17
N ALA A 107 -2.63 -6.66 -10.12
CA ALA A 107 -2.59 -8.13 -10.23
C ALA A 107 -3.94 -8.71 -10.58
N ILE A 108 -5.01 -7.97 -10.29
CA ILE A 108 -6.38 -8.34 -10.60
C ILE A 108 -6.53 -8.59 -12.11
N LEU A 109 -5.85 -7.80 -12.95
CA LEU A 109 -5.85 -8.03 -14.41
C LEU A 109 -5.25 -9.40 -14.75
N MET A 110 -4.12 -9.76 -14.12
CA MET A 110 -3.48 -11.06 -14.32
C MET A 110 -4.30 -12.21 -13.75
N GLN A 111 -5.01 -11.99 -12.64
CA GLN A 111 -5.99 -12.93 -12.09
C GLN A 111 -7.17 -13.18 -13.05
N ILE A 112 -7.63 -12.16 -13.77
CA ILE A 112 -8.71 -12.37 -14.77
C ILE A 112 -8.14 -13.12 -15.99
N ALA A 113 -6.98 -12.69 -16.50
CA ALA A 113 -6.36 -13.26 -17.70
C ALA A 113 -5.84 -14.69 -17.51
N ALA A 114 -5.39 -15.06 -16.30
CA ALA A 114 -4.85 -16.39 -16.03
C ALA A 114 -5.90 -17.50 -16.10
N LEU A 115 -7.19 -17.20 -15.89
CA LEU A 115 -8.26 -18.21 -15.95
C LEU A 115 -8.45 -18.82 -17.35
N PRO A 116 -8.73 -18.05 -18.43
CA PRO A 116 -8.90 -18.62 -19.76
C PRO A 116 -7.63 -19.29 -20.27
N ILE A 117 -6.45 -18.69 -20.02
CA ILE A 117 -5.16 -19.26 -20.42
C ILE A 117 -4.88 -20.57 -19.66
N GLY A 118 -5.14 -20.59 -18.34
CA GLY A 118 -4.97 -21.79 -17.51
C GLY A 118 -5.90 -22.93 -17.92
N LYS A 119 -7.16 -22.63 -18.25
CA LYS A 119 -8.11 -23.62 -18.80
C LYS A 119 -7.68 -24.12 -20.17
N LEU A 120 -7.19 -23.23 -21.04
CA LEU A 120 -6.65 -23.61 -22.35
C LEU A 120 -5.45 -24.57 -22.19
N MET A 121 -4.47 -24.21 -21.36
CA MET A 121 -3.31 -25.08 -21.06
C MET A 121 -3.73 -26.41 -20.43
N ALA A 122 -4.76 -26.43 -19.58
CA ALA A 122 -5.29 -27.68 -19.02
C ALA A 122 -5.97 -28.57 -20.07
N SER A 123 -6.49 -27.99 -21.15
CA SER A 123 -7.09 -28.75 -22.26
C SER A 123 -6.06 -29.23 -23.29
N THR A 124 -4.98 -28.47 -23.52
CA THR A 124 -4.03 -28.73 -24.60
C THR A 124 -2.78 -29.49 -24.15
N LEU A 125 -2.32 -29.32 -22.90
CA LEU A 125 -1.07 -29.93 -22.45
C LEU A 125 -1.21 -31.45 -22.24
N PRO A 126 -0.18 -32.24 -22.61
CA PRO A 126 -0.21 -33.68 -22.44
C PRO A 126 -0.16 -34.08 -20.97
N LYS A 127 -0.95 -35.10 -20.61
CA LYS A 127 -0.98 -35.70 -19.26
C LYS A 127 0.17 -36.68 -19.00
N ARG A 128 1.12 -36.80 -19.94
CA ARG A 128 2.23 -37.76 -19.89
C ARG A 128 3.15 -37.43 -18.70
N GLN A 129 3.54 -38.46 -17.96
CA GLN A 129 4.52 -38.32 -16.89
C GLN A 129 5.92 -38.31 -17.48
N TYR A 130 6.68 -37.26 -17.17
CA TYR A 130 8.08 -37.13 -17.51
C TYR A 130 8.92 -37.44 -16.25
N SER A 131 10.02 -38.15 -16.43
CA SER A 131 10.99 -38.43 -15.38
C SER A 131 12.30 -37.75 -15.76
N LEU A 132 12.71 -36.75 -14.98
CA LEU A 132 13.98 -36.07 -15.16
C LEU A 132 14.76 -36.14 -13.84
N LEU A 133 16.00 -36.64 -13.88
CA LEU A 133 16.89 -36.72 -12.70
C LEU A 133 16.21 -37.35 -11.45
N GLY A 134 15.43 -38.43 -11.64
CA GLY A 134 14.74 -39.13 -10.56
C GLY A 134 13.44 -38.47 -10.06
N TRP A 135 13.10 -37.28 -10.55
CA TRP A 135 11.85 -36.58 -10.24
C TRP A 135 10.80 -36.85 -11.32
N ARG A 136 9.64 -37.35 -10.91
CA ARG A 136 8.48 -37.56 -11.79
C ARG A 136 7.59 -36.32 -11.77
N PHE A 137 7.39 -35.68 -12.91
CA PHE A 137 6.47 -34.55 -13.04
C PHE A 137 5.56 -34.72 -14.27
N SER A 138 4.37 -34.12 -14.22
CA SER A 138 3.44 -34.06 -15.36
C SER A 138 3.24 -32.60 -15.74
N LEU A 139 3.20 -32.33 -17.05
CA LEU A 139 2.87 -30.99 -17.57
C LEU A 139 1.40 -30.64 -17.32
N ASN A 140 0.54 -31.65 -17.19
CA ASN A 140 -0.89 -31.50 -16.94
C ASN A 140 -1.36 -32.52 -15.86
N PRO A 141 -1.20 -32.19 -14.57
CA PRO A 141 -1.56 -33.10 -13.48
C PRO A 141 -3.07 -33.22 -13.25
N GLY A 142 -3.88 -32.31 -13.80
CA GLY A 142 -5.32 -32.28 -13.56
C GLY A 142 -5.98 -31.02 -14.13
N PRO A 143 -7.30 -30.84 -13.92
CA PRO A 143 -7.99 -29.61 -14.32
C PRO A 143 -7.38 -28.39 -13.63
N PHE A 144 -7.48 -27.22 -14.27
CA PHE A 144 -7.01 -25.96 -13.69
C PHE A 144 -7.84 -25.62 -12.45
N ASN A 145 -7.20 -25.57 -11.29
CA ASN A 145 -7.88 -25.38 -10.00
C ASN A 145 -7.61 -23.99 -9.39
N MET A 146 -8.35 -23.68 -8.31
CA MET A 146 -8.27 -22.40 -7.63
C MET A 146 -6.91 -22.16 -6.96
N LYS A 147 -6.25 -23.20 -6.44
CA LYS A 147 -4.94 -23.06 -5.76
C LYS A 147 -3.81 -22.75 -6.75
N GLU A 148 -3.81 -23.39 -7.92
CA GLU A 148 -2.91 -23.03 -9.02
C GLU A 148 -3.12 -21.56 -9.42
N HIS A 149 -4.38 -21.13 -9.50
CA HIS A 149 -4.72 -19.77 -9.88
C HIS A 149 -4.21 -18.74 -8.86
N VAL A 150 -4.40 -19.01 -7.56
CA VAL A 150 -3.90 -18.14 -6.50
C VAL A 150 -2.39 -17.99 -6.56
N ILE A 151 -1.63 -19.08 -6.75
CA ILE A 151 -0.17 -19.01 -6.87
C ILE A 151 0.28 -18.16 -8.07
N ILE A 152 -0.38 -18.28 -9.22
CA ILE A 152 -0.08 -17.43 -10.39
C ILE A 152 -0.28 -15.95 -10.03
N THR A 153 -1.35 -15.63 -9.32
CA THR A 153 -1.60 -14.26 -8.84
C THR A 153 -0.56 -13.79 -7.81
N ILE A 154 -0.03 -14.68 -6.96
CA ILE A 154 1.07 -14.34 -6.03
C ILE A 154 2.36 -13.98 -6.79
N PHE A 155 2.70 -14.73 -7.85
CA PHE A 155 3.80 -14.32 -8.73
C PHE A 155 3.54 -12.96 -9.37
N ALA A 156 2.31 -12.72 -9.86
CA ALA A 156 1.92 -11.42 -10.41
C ALA A 156 2.02 -10.30 -9.35
N ASN A 157 1.61 -10.53 -8.10
CA ASN A 157 1.74 -9.56 -7.00
C ASN A 157 3.20 -9.17 -6.76
N CYS A 158 4.16 -10.09 -6.91
CA CYS A 158 5.58 -9.77 -6.84
C CYS A 158 6.04 -8.86 -8.00
N GLY A 159 5.39 -9.00 -9.17
CA GLY A 159 5.58 -8.12 -10.34
C GLY A 159 4.90 -6.76 -10.22
N ILE A 160 4.16 -6.51 -9.13
CA ILE A 160 3.61 -5.19 -8.82
C ILE A 160 4.53 -4.55 -7.83
N SER A 161 5.07 -3.41 -8.22
CA SER A 161 5.81 -2.55 -7.32
C SER A 161 4.82 -1.91 -6.32
N TYR A 162 4.42 -2.65 -5.28
CA TYR A 162 3.62 -2.13 -4.17
C TYR A 162 4.47 -1.15 -3.34
N GLY A 163 3.99 0.10 -3.18
CA GLY A 163 4.68 1.12 -2.37
C GLY A 163 4.33 2.58 -2.64
N GLY A 164 3.50 2.84 -3.66
CA GLY A 164 3.05 4.18 -4.04
C GLY A 164 4.18 5.02 -4.62
N GLY A 165 3.95 5.66 -5.76
CA GLY A 165 4.80 6.75 -6.27
C GLY A 165 6.22 6.37 -6.72
N ASP A 166 7.05 5.94 -5.79
CA ASP A 166 8.46 5.66 -5.94
C ASP A 166 8.62 4.17 -6.34
N ALA A 167 9.06 3.84 -7.55
CA ALA A 167 9.43 2.46 -7.86
C ALA A 167 10.67 2.10 -7.03
N TYR A 168 10.46 1.36 -5.95
CA TYR A 168 11.06 1.64 -4.66
C TYR A 168 12.60 1.68 -4.64
N SER A 169 13.30 0.66 -5.13
CA SER A 169 14.77 0.70 -5.15
C SER A 169 15.32 1.47 -6.36
N ILE A 170 14.60 1.41 -7.48
CA ILE A 170 14.94 2.11 -8.73
C ILE A 170 14.90 3.62 -8.57
N GLY A 171 14.02 4.15 -7.71
CA GLY A 171 13.95 5.58 -7.45
C GLY A 171 15.28 6.18 -7.01
N ALA A 172 16.02 5.52 -6.11
CA ALA A 172 17.37 5.99 -5.79
C ALA A 172 18.33 5.86 -6.96
N ILE A 173 18.29 4.73 -7.67
CA ILE A 173 19.17 4.49 -8.82
C ILE A 173 18.96 5.57 -9.90
N THR A 174 17.71 5.84 -10.25
CA THR A 174 17.31 6.89 -11.17
C THR A 174 17.71 8.27 -10.68
N ILE A 175 17.55 8.59 -9.39
CA ILE A 175 17.96 9.89 -8.85
C ILE A 175 19.48 10.04 -8.87
N MET A 176 20.23 9.01 -8.46
CA MET A 176 21.69 9.00 -8.49
C MET A 176 22.21 9.18 -9.92
N LYS A 177 21.65 8.46 -10.90
CA LYS A 177 22.11 8.48 -12.30
C LYS A 177 21.57 9.66 -13.12
N ALA A 178 20.27 9.96 -13.05
CA ALA A 178 19.62 10.97 -13.89
C ALA A 178 19.70 12.39 -13.32
N TYR A 179 19.57 12.56 -11.99
CA TYR A 179 19.53 13.88 -11.34
C TYR A 179 20.88 14.30 -10.74
N TYR A 180 21.53 13.40 -9.99
CA TYR A 180 22.88 13.63 -9.44
C TYR A 180 24.00 13.17 -10.39
N LYS A 181 23.69 12.73 -11.62
CA LYS A 181 24.67 12.38 -12.68
C LYS A 181 25.85 11.52 -12.21
N GLN A 182 25.66 10.66 -11.22
CA GLN A 182 26.72 9.80 -10.68
C GLN A 182 26.99 8.59 -11.56
N SER A 183 28.26 8.17 -11.61
CA SER A 183 28.69 6.91 -12.22
C SER A 183 28.41 5.73 -11.30
N LEU A 184 27.24 5.10 -11.48
CA LEU A 184 26.84 3.92 -10.74
C LEU A 184 27.11 2.64 -11.55
N SER A 185 27.68 1.61 -10.91
CA SER A 185 27.82 0.29 -11.54
C SER A 185 26.51 -0.51 -11.46
N PHE A 186 26.24 -1.31 -12.48
CA PHE A 186 25.04 -2.16 -12.52
C PHE A 186 25.00 -3.14 -11.33
N LEU A 187 26.15 -3.71 -10.96
CA LEU A 187 26.25 -4.65 -9.84
C LEU A 187 25.86 -3.99 -8.50
N LEU A 188 26.33 -2.76 -8.24
CA LEU A 188 25.96 -2.02 -7.04
C LEU A 188 24.46 -1.73 -6.99
N ALA A 189 23.89 -1.30 -8.13
CA ALA A 189 22.46 -1.10 -8.25
C ALA A 189 21.66 -2.38 -8.00
N LEU A 190 22.11 -3.52 -8.54
CA LEU A 190 21.49 -4.82 -8.35
C LEU A 190 21.51 -5.25 -6.88
N ILE A 191 22.63 -5.05 -6.20
CA ILE A 191 22.74 -5.33 -4.76
C ILE A 191 21.75 -4.47 -3.97
N ILE A 192 21.67 -3.16 -4.24
CA ILE A 192 20.71 -2.25 -3.57
C ILE A 192 19.27 -2.74 -3.78
N VAL A 193 18.92 -3.08 -5.02
CA VAL A 193 17.56 -3.53 -5.38
C VAL A 193 17.21 -4.85 -4.70
N LEU A 194 18.07 -5.87 -4.80
CA LEU A 194 17.78 -7.19 -4.25
C LEU A 194 17.76 -7.18 -2.73
N THR A 195 18.74 -6.53 -2.08
CA THR A 195 18.79 -6.51 -0.61
C THR A 195 17.63 -5.75 0.00
N SER A 196 17.26 -4.59 -0.55
CA SER A 196 16.10 -3.83 -0.03
C SER A 196 14.78 -4.60 -0.10
N GLN A 197 14.60 -5.45 -1.10
CA GLN A 197 13.42 -6.31 -1.25
C GLN A 197 13.48 -7.56 -0.36
N ILE A 198 14.62 -8.27 -0.35
CA ILE A 198 14.82 -9.49 0.45
C ILE A 198 14.73 -9.17 1.95
N LEU A 199 15.18 -7.99 2.39
CA LEU A 199 15.04 -7.55 3.77
C LEU A 199 13.58 -7.54 4.24
N GLY A 200 12.64 -7.22 3.34
CA GLY A 200 11.20 -7.28 3.61
C GLY A 200 10.72 -8.69 3.96
N TYR A 201 11.28 -9.74 3.36
CA TYR A 201 10.97 -11.13 3.73
C TYR A 201 11.38 -11.45 5.16
N GLY A 202 12.56 -10.98 5.56
CA GLY A 202 13.07 -11.16 6.91
C GLY A 202 12.09 -10.60 7.95
N TRP A 203 11.63 -9.36 7.75
CA TRP A 203 10.63 -8.72 8.60
C TRP A 203 9.28 -9.43 8.55
N ALA A 204 8.79 -9.79 7.35
CA ALA A 204 7.55 -10.53 7.19
C ALA A 204 7.58 -11.87 7.95
N GLY A 205 8.69 -12.60 7.91
CA GLY A 205 8.83 -13.87 8.63
C GLY A 205 8.72 -13.73 10.15
N ILE A 206 9.31 -12.67 10.71
CA ILE A 206 9.23 -12.38 12.15
C ILE A 206 7.82 -11.90 12.55
N LEU A 207 7.20 -11.07 11.71
CA LEU A 207 5.92 -10.42 12.00
C LEU A 207 4.68 -11.22 11.57
N ARG A 208 4.85 -12.30 10.79
CA ARG A 208 3.76 -13.17 10.32
C ARG A 208 2.84 -13.59 11.44
N ARG A 209 3.40 -13.99 12.57
CA ARG A 209 2.62 -14.43 13.73
C ARG A 209 1.67 -13.36 14.27
N PHE A 210 2.01 -12.09 14.14
CA PHE A 210 1.22 -10.97 14.67
C PHE A 210 0.22 -10.43 13.64
N LEU A 211 0.53 -10.54 12.35
CA LEU A 211 -0.24 -9.88 11.28
C LEU A 211 -0.99 -10.84 10.35
N VAL A 212 -0.69 -12.14 10.40
CA VAL A 212 -1.35 -13.16 9.55
C VAL A 212 -2.21 -14.09 10.39
N ASP A 213 -1.66 -14.64 11.48
CA ASP A 213 -2.36 -15.65 12.27
C ASP A 213 -3.61 -15.11 13.01
N PRO A 214 -3.63 -13.89 13.57
CA PRO A 214 -4.82 -13.37 14.23
C PRO A 214 -5.97 -13.09 13.27
N VAL A 215 -7.19 -13.42 13.69
CA VAL A 215 -8.43 -13.14 12.93
C VAL A 215 -8.66 -11.64 12.79
N GLU A 216 -8.43 -10.89 13.88
CA GLU A 216 -8.58 -9.42 13.94
C GLU A 216 -7.84 -8.70 12.81
N MET A 217 -6.73 -9.27 12.33
CA MET A 217 -5.95 -8.79 11.19
C MET A 217 -6.50 -9.42 9.91
N TRP A 218 -7.53 -8.78 9.32
CA TRP A 218 -8.32 -9.40 8.26
C TRP A 218 -7.94 -9.00 6.83
N TRP A 219 -7.14 -7.95 6.65
CA TRP A 219 -6.61 -7.47 5.35
C TRP A 219 -7.70 -7.25 4.29
N PRO A 220 -8.39 -6.08 4.31
CA PRO A 220 -9.58 -5.86 3.49
C PRO A 220 -9.37 -6.01 1.98
N SER A 221 -8.22 -5.54 1.48
CA SER A 221 -7.84 -5.67 0.06
C SER A 221 -7.78 -7.13 -0.42
N ASN A 222 -7.39 -8.07 0.46
CA ASN A 222 -7.33 -9.48 0.11
C ASN A 222 -8.72 -10.09 -0.07
N LEU A 223 -9.74 -9.62 0.67
CA LEU A 223 -11.11 -10.14 0.53
C LEU A 223 -11.67 -9.87 -0.87
N ALA A 224 -11.32 -8.75 -1.48
CA ALA A 224 -11.67 -8.47 -2.87
C ALA A 224 -11.06 -9.49 -3.84
N GLN A 225 -9.81 -9.89 -3.62
CA GLN A 225 -9.15 -10.92 -4.43
C GLN A 225 -9.79 -12.31 -4.21
N VAL A 226 -10.10 -12.67 -2.96
CA VAL A 226 -10.79 -13.93 -2.62
C VAL A 226 -12.17 -13.99 -3.28
N SER A 227 -12.95 -12.91 -3.17
CA SER A 227 -14.27 -12.80 -3.80
C SER A 227 -14.19 -13.01 -5.32
N LEU A 228 -13.18 -12.42 -5.98
CA LEU A 228 -12.95 -12.62 -7.40
C LEU A 228 -12.56 -14.08 -7.73
N PHE A 229 -11.67 -14.72 -6.96
CA PHE A 229 -11.34 -16.14 -7.19
C PHE A 229 -12.57 -17.04 -7.12
N ARG A 230 -13.44 -16.78 -6.14
CA ARG A 230 -14.71 -17.50 -5.97
C ARG A 230 -15.65 -17.27 -7.14
N ALA A 231 -15.85 -16.02 -7.56
CA ALA A 231 -16.68 -15.69 -8.71
C ALA A 231 -16.19 -16.35 -10.02
N LEU A 232 -14.88 -16.58 -10.15
CA LEU A 232 -14.27 -17.17 -11.34
C LEU A 232 -14.29 -18.71 -11.36
N HIS A 233 -14.23 -19.38 -10.20
CA HIS A 233 -14.09 -20.84 -10.09
C HIS A 233 -15.32 -21.56 -9.52
N GLU A 234 -16.11 -20.92 -8.64
CA GLU A 234 -17.31 -21.54 -8.08
C GLU A 234 -18.42 -21.61 -9.14
N LYS A 235 -19.12 -22.74 -9.20
CA LYS A 235 -20.33 -22.87 -10.02
C LYS A 235 -21.52 -22.40 -9.19
N ASP A 236 -22.29 -21.45 -9.71
CA ASP A 236 -23.52 -21.03 -9.07
C ASP A 236 -24.55 -22.17 -9.10
N ASN A 237 -25.12 -22.49 -7.94
CA ASN A 237 -26.33 -23.30 -7.89
C ASN A 237 -27.44 -22.49 -8.57
N LYS A 238 -28.14 -23.10 -9.53
CA LYS A 238 -29.18 -22.46 -10.35
C LYS A 238 -30.33 -21.91 -9.48
N ALA A 239 -30.15 -20.73 -8.89
CA ALA A 239 -31.20 -19.92 -8.30
C ALA A 239 -31.53 -18.79 -9.28
N LYS A 240 -32.80 -18.39 -9.33
CA LYS A 240 -33.31 -17.36 -10.27
C LYS A 240 -32.52 -16.05 -10.12
N GLY A 241 -31.69 -15.70 -11.11
CA GLY A 241 -30.88 -14.48 -11.14
C GLY A 241 -29.74 -14.55 -12.17
N LEU A 242 -29.02 -13.44 -12.37
CA LEU A 242 -27.76 -13.42 -13.12
C LEU A 242 -26.70 -14.22 -12.36
N THR A 243 -25.94 -15.06 -13.06
CA THR A 243 -24.78 -15.74 -12.45
C THR A 243 -23.69 -14.72 -12.12
N ARG A 244 -22.83 -15.03 -11.13
CA ARG A 244 -21.70 -14.17 -10.73
C ARG A 244 -20.79 -13.84 -11.92
N MET A 245 -20.54 -14.82 -12.79
CA MET A 245 -19.76 -14.65 -14.01
C MET A 245 -20.46 -13.77 -15.04
N GLN A 246 -21.77 -13.92 -15.24
CA GLN A 246 -22.54 -13.05 -16.16
C GLN A 246 -22.53 -11.61 -15.68
N PHE A 247 -22.78 -11.38 -14.39
CA PHE A 247 -22.71 -10.04 -13.81
C PHE A 247 -21.31 -9.44 -13.97
N PHE A 248 -20.25 -10.22 -13.69
CA PHE A 248 -18.86 -9.78 -13.88
C PHE A 248 -18.58 -9.36 -15.32
N LEU A 249 -18.97 -10.15 -16.32
CA LEU A 249 -18.74 -9.84 -17.73
C LEU A 249 -19.52 -8.60 -18.19
N ILE A 250 -20.77 -8.43 -17.73
CA ILE A 250 -21.57 -7.24 -18.03
C ILE A 250 -20.91 -6.00 -17.42
N ALA A 251 -20.52 -6.05 -16.15
CA ALA A 251 -19.86 -4.94 -15.47
C ALA A 251 -18.50 -4.60 -16.13
N MET A 252 -17.74 -5.61 -16.55
CA MET A 252 -16.47 -5.44 -17.26
C MET A 252 -16.67 -4.74 -18.62
N ALA A 253 -17.64 -5.19 -19.42
CA ALA A 253 -17.94 -4.59 -20.72
C ALA A 253 -18.50 -3.16 -20.58
N ALA A 254 -19.40 -2.94 -19.61
CA ALA A 254 -19.93 -1.61 -19.32
C ALA A 254 -18.84 -0.64 -18.84
N SER A 255 -17.95 -1.09 -17.96
CA SER A 255 -16.80 -0.30 -17.50
C SER A 255 -15.84 0.02 -18.64
N PHE A 256 -15.51 -0.96 -19.49
CA PHE A 256 -14.68 -0.75 -20.68
C PHE A 256 -15.27 0.31 -21.62
N ALA A 257 -16.56 0.21 -21.93
CA ALA A 257 -17.25 1.19 -22.76
C ALA A 257 -17.31 2.57 -22.08
N TYR A 258 -17.57 2.61 -20.77
CA TYR A 258 -17.61 3.84 -20.01
C TYR A 258 -16.27 4.56 -19.97
N TYR A 259 -15.14 3.85 -19.87
CA TYR A 259 -13.80 4.45 -19.84
C TYR A 259 -13.44 5.23 -21.11
N ALA A 260 -14.02 4.87 -22.26
CA ALA A 260 -13.86 5.67 -23.49
C ALA A 260 -14.45 7.08 -23.35
N LEU A 261 -15.43 7.27 -22.46
CA LEU A 261 -16.12 8.53 -22.25
C LEU A 261 -15.22 9.57 -21.55
N PRO A 262 -14.75 9.41 -20.29
CA PRO A 262 -13.85 10.39 -19.69
C PRO A 262 -12.42 10.29 -20.25
N GLY A 263 -12.00 9.11 -20.75
CA GLY A 263 -10.62 8.90 -21.19
C GLY A 263 -10.29 9.45 -22.58
N TYR A 264 -11.27 9.51 -23.49
CA TYR A 264 -11.02 9.88 -24.88
C TYR A 264 -12.05 10.86 -25.46
N LEU A 265 -13.35 10.58 -25.31
CA LEU A 265 -14.40 11.39 -25.93
C LEU A 265 -14.62 12.75 -25.24
N PHE A 266 -14.67 12.75 -23.91
CA PHE A 266 -14.90 13.94 -23.08
C PHE A 266 -13.91 14.00 -21.91
N PRO A 267 -12.63 14.37 -22.15
CA PRO A 267 -11.60 14.51 -21.11
C PRO A 267 -11.98 15.46 -19.97
N ILE A 268 -12.92 16.37 -20.21
CA ILE A 268 -13.45 17.29 -19.19
C ILE A 268 -14.16 16.56 -18.03
N LEU A 269 -14.67 15.34 -18.25
CA LEU A 269 -15.32 14.53 -17.22
C LEU A 269 -14.33 13.93 -16.22
N THR A 270 -13.03 13.93 -16.55
CA THR A 270 -11.98 13.42 -15.67
C THR A 270 -11.80 14.30 -14.45
N PHE A 271 -11.82 15.64 -14.59
CA PHE A 271 -11.90 16.56 -13.46
C PHE A 271 -12.69 17.79 -13.87
N PHE A 272 -13.97 17.82 -13.55
CA PHE A 272 -14.82 18.97 -13.76
C PHE A 272 -14.83 19.84 -12.50
N SER A 273 -14.29 21.05 -12.60
CA SER A 273 -14.24 22.02 -11.49
C SER A 273 -15.33 23.08 -11.68
N TRP A 274 -16.49 22.87 -11.05
CA TRP A 274 -17.66 23.76 -11.19
C TRP A 274 -17.34 25.22 -10.82
N VAL A 275 -16.57 25.42 -9.76
CA VAL A 275 -16.18 26.76 -9.28
C VAL A 275 -15.31 27.51 -10.31
N CYS A 276 -14.40 26.80 -10.98
CA CYS A 276 -13.58 27.39 -12.04
C CYS A 276 -14.42 27.70 -13.30
N TRP A 277 -15.44 26.87 -13.58
CA TRP A 277 -16.33 27.09 -14.71
C TRP A 277 -17.24 28.31 -14.51
N ALA A 278 -17.77 28.49 -13.30
CA ALA A 278 -18.61 29.65 -12.95
C ALA A 278 -17.82 30.98 -12.90
N TRP A 279 -16.54 30.95 -12.48
CA TRP A 279 -15.68 32.14 -12.39
C TRP A 279 -14.31 31.92 -13.05
N PRO A 280 -14.24 31.89 -14.39
CA PRO A 280 -13.03 31.53 -15.12
C PRO A 280 -11.88 32.53 -14.94
N HIS A 281 -12.18 33.81 -14.71
CA HIS A 281 -11.15 34.87 -14.60
C HIS A 281 -10.74 35.22 -13.17
N SER A 282 -11.35 34.60 -12.16
CA SER A 282 -11.04 34.89 -10.76
C SER A 282 -9.92 34.00 -10.24
N ILE A 283 -8.81 34.62 -9.83
CA ILE A 283 -7.66 33.92 -9.24
C ILE A 283 -8.08 33.15 -7.98
N THR A 284 -8.92 33.75 -7.13
CA THR A 284 -9.38 33.09 -5.89
C THR A 284 -10.28 31.91 -6.18
N ALA A 285 -11.17 32.02 -7.18
CA ALA A 285 -12.01 30.91 -7.61
C ALA A 285 -11.18 29.76 -8.19
N GLN A 286 -10.11 30.06 -8.95
CA GLN A 286 -9.19 29.04 -9.44
C GLN A 286 -8.39 28.37 -8.31
N GLN A 287 -7.90 29.14 -7.33
CA GLN A 287 -7.18 28.60 -6.16
C GLN A 287 -8.06 27.69 -5.30
N ILE A 288 -9.33 28.05 -5.13
CA ILE A 288 -10.29 27.27 -4.33
C ILE A 288 -10.82 26.06 -5.12
N GLY A 289 -11.20 26.29 -6.37
CA GLY A 289 -11.98 25.36 -7.19
C GLY A 289 -11.17 24.37 -8.02
N SER A 290 -9.94 24.70 -8.40
CA SER A 290 -9.18 23.88 -9.34
C SER A 290 -8.79 22.55 -8.72
N GLY A 291 -9.15 21.45 -9.39
CA GLY A 291 -8.72 20.09 -9.00
C GLY A 291 -7.23 19.79 -9.27
N TYR A 292 -6.59 20.51 -10.21
CA TYR A 292 -5.18 20.29 -10.58
C TYR A 292 -4.20 21.22 -9.88
N HIS A 293 -4.61 22.47 -9.64
CA HIS A 293 -3.72 23.54 -9.17
C HIS A 293 -4.29 24.29 -7.95
N GLY A 294 -5.35 23.77 -7.34
CA GLY A 294 -6.05 24.41 -6.23
C GLY A 294 -6.44 23.41 -5.14
N LEU A 295 -7.39 23.82 -4.30
CA LEU A 295 -7.90 23.00 -3.19
C LEU A 295 -8.96 21.97 -3.65
N GLY A 296 -9.49 22.11 -4.86
CA GLY A 296 -10.48 21.19 -5.43
C GLY A 296 -11.89 21.29 -4.84
N VAL A 297 -12.28 22.43 -4.26
CA VAL A 297 -13.66 22.63 -3.76
C VAL A 297 -14.63 22.66 -4.95
N GLY A 298 -15.61 21.75 -4.95
CA GLY A 298 -16.56 21.64 -6.07
C GLY A 298 -15.94 21.06 -7.34
N ALA A 299 -14.75 20.44 -7.24
CA ALA A 299 -14.22 19.58 -8.29
C ALA A 299 -14.78 18.17 -8.11
N PHE A 300 -15.39 17.63 -9.16
CA PHE A 300 -15.84 16.26 -9.21
C PHE A 300 -15.21 15.54 -10.40
N THR A 301 -15.03 14.23 -10.23
CA THR A 301 -14.48 13.36 -11.25
C THR A 301 -15.48 12.24 -11.51
N LEU A 302 -15.76 12.01 -12.79
CA LEU A 302 -16.51 10.85 -13.25
C LEU A 302 -15.58 9.76 -13.80
N ASP A 303 -14.26 9.96 -13.67
CA ASP A 303 -13.24 9.00 -14.06
C ASP A 303 -12.74 8.21 -12.84
N TRP A 304 -13.00 6.90 -12.86
CA TRP A 304 -12.52 6.00 -11.82
C TRP A 304 -10.99 5.92 -11.74
N ALA A 305 -10.28 6.10 -12.86
CA ALA A 305 -8.81 6.17 -12.82
C ALA A 305 -8.34 7.42 -12.05
N GLY A 306 -8.96 8.57 -12.25
CA GLY A 306 -8.74 9.78 -11.45
C GLY A 306 -8.98 9.57 -9.95
N ILE A 307 -10.06 8.89 -9.57
CA ILE A 307 -10.41 8.59 -8.16
C ILE A 307 -9.38 7.66 -7.50
N SER A 308 -8.99 6.59 -8.20
CA SER A 308 -8.20 5.51 -7.61
C SER A 308 -6.67 5.65 -7.79
N ALA A 309 -6.20 6.58 -8.62
CA ALA A 309 -4.78 6.73 -8.99
C ALA A 309 -3.82 6.92 -7.81
N TYR A 310 -4.25 7.60 -6.73
CA TYR A 310 -3.36 8.00 -5.63
C TYR A 310 -3.57 7.19 -4.34
N HIS A 311 -4.82 6.89 -3.98
CA HIS A 311 -5.18 6.22 -2.72
C HIS A 311 -5.70 4.79 -2.90
N GLY A 312 -5.67 4.25 -4.13
CA GLY A 312 -6.23 2.95 -4.45
C GLY A 312 -7.76 2.96 -4.50
N SER A 313 -8.37 1.77 -4.53
CA SER A 313 -9.82 1.64 -4.59
C SER A 313 -10.45 1.88 -3.20
N PRO A 314 -11.33 2.88 -3.04
CA PRO A 314 -12.04 3.09 -1.77
C PRO A 314 -13.05 1.98 -1.47
N LEU A 315 -13.48 1.19 -2.47
CA LEU A 315 -14.49 0.13 -2.30
C LEU A 315 -14.02 -1.02 -1.40
N VAL A 316 -12.70 -1.19 -1.27
CA VAL A 316 -12.11 -2.25 -0.43
C VAL A 316 -11.72 -1.75 0.95
N THR A 317 -11.94 -0.46 1.24
CA THR A 317 -11.62 0.15 2.52
C THR A 317 -12.86 0.18 3.40
N PRO A 318 -12.77 -0.16 4.71
CA PRO A 318 -13.90 -0.08 5.61
C PRO A 318 -14.51 1.32 5.69
N TRP A 319 -15.83 1.41 5.80
CA TRP A 319 -16.56 2.70 5.84
C TRP A 319 -16.04 3.67 6.90
N THR A 320 -15.74 3.17 8.10
CA THR A 320 -15.23 3.99 9.22
C THR A 320 -13.89 4.66 8.85
N SER A 321 -13.02 3.96 8.14
CA SER A 321 -11.75 4.49 7.64
C SER A 321 -11.97 5.55 6.56
N ILE A 322 -12.93 5.33 5.65
CA ILE A 322 -13.29 6.29 4.60
C ILE A 322 -13.77 7.60 5.23
N LEU A 323 -14.71 7.51 6.17
CA LEU A 323 -15.26 8.68 6.86
C LEU A 323 -14.17 9.44 7.62
N ASN A 324 -13.27 8.73 8.32
CA ASN A 324 -12.16 9.34 9.03
C ASN A 324 -11.21 10.11 8.10
N VAL A 325 -10.81 9.50 6.97
CA VAL A 325 -9.98 10.17 5.96
C VAL A 325 -10.71 11.36 5.35
N GLY A 326 -12.01 11.22 5.04
CA GLY A 326 -12.84 12.25 4.43
C GLY A 326 -12.95 13.51 5.30
N VAL A 327 -13.32 13.37 6.57
CA VAL A 327 -13.42 14.56 7.44
C VAL A 327 -12.01 15.10 7.78
N GLY A 328 -11.02 14.22 7.92
CA GLY A 328 -9.63 14.62 8.07
C GLY A 328 -9.15 15.50 6.90
N PHE A 329 -9.57 15.17 5.68
CA PHE A 329 -9.31 15.94 4.47
C PHE A 329 -10.02 17.30 4.51
N VAL A 330 -11.32 17.33 4.82
CA VAL A 330 -12.10 18.59 4.92
C VAL A 330 -11.46 19.55 5.91
N LEU A 331 -11.13 19.09 7.12
CA LEU A 331 -10.51 19.95 8.14
C LEU A 331 -9.13 20.43 7.71
N PHE A 332 -8.34 19.57 7.10
CA PHE A 332 -6.97 19.93 6.72
C PHE A 332 -6.95 20.87 5.50
N ILE A 333 -7.58 20.47 4.40
CA ILE A 333 -7.54 21.17 3.12
C ILE A 333 -8.50 22.35 3.07
N TYR A 334 -9.70 22.27 3.66
CA TYR A 334 -10.71 23.33 3.57
C TYR A 334 -10.76 24.26 4.79
N VAL A 335 -10.10 23.91 5.89
CA VAL A 335 -10.06 24.78 7.10
C VAL A 335 -8.64 25.22 7.41
N ILE A 336 -7.73 24.30 7.71
CA ILE A 336 -6.37 24.64 8.18
C ILE A 336 -5.56 25.37 7.10
N VAL A 337 -5.51 24.83 5.87
CA VAL A 337 -4.73 25.43 4.76
C VAL A 337 -5.22 26.86 4.44
N PRO A 338 -6.52 27.11 4.23
CA PRO A 338 -7.09 28.46 4.08
C PRO A 338 -6.75 29.43 5.20
N ILE A 339 -6.86 28.99 6.46
CA ILE A 339 -6.55 29.84 7.63
C ILE A 339 -5.07 30.22 7.64
N CYS A 340 -4.16 29.27 7.38
CA CYS A 340 -2.73 29.55 7.30
C CYS A 340 -2.37 30.46 6.12
N TYR A 341 -3.01 30.29 4.96
CA TYR A 341 -2.73 31.06 3.76
C TYR A 341 -3.31 32.49 3.80
N TRP A 342 -4.63 32.60 3.96
CA TRP A 342 -5.32 33.89 3.88
C TRP A 342 -5.35 34.65 5.20
N LYS A 343 -5.52 33.99 6.36
CA LYS A 343 -5.65 34.73 7.63
C LYS A 343 -4.30 35.07 8.24
N PHE A 344 -3.43 34.07 8.41
CA PHE A 344 -2.18 34.25 9.16
C PHE A 344 -0.93 34.45 8.30
N ASN A 345 -1.03 34.31 6.97
CA ASN A 345 0.11 34.37 6.04
C ASN A 345 1.34 33.60 6.58
N THR A 346 1.11 32.39 7.09
CA THR A 346 2.14 31.62 7.80
C THR A 346 3.30 31.30 6.85
N PHE A 347 4.54 31.60 7.24
CA PHE A 347 5.74 31.40 6.43
C PHE A 347 5.80 32.23 5.13
N ASP A 348 5.22 33.43 5.12
CA ASP A 348 5.10 34.27 3.91
C ASP A 348 4.40 33.57 2.74
N ALA A 349 3.45 32.68 3.06
CA ALA A 349 2.77 31.80 2.13
C ALA A 349 2.21 32.48 0.87
N ARG A 350 1.73 33.73 0.98
CA ARG A 350 1.09 34.47 -0.13
C ARG A 350 2.03 34.77 -1.30
N LYS A 351 3.36 34.70 -1.10
CA LYS A 351 4.35 34.86 -2.17
C LYS A 351 4.40 33.63 -3.10
N PHE A 352 3.77 32.53 -2.70
CA PHE A 352 3.83 31.25 -3.37
C PHE A 352 2.44 30.76 -3.79
N PRO A 353 2.35 29.87 -4.80
CA PRO A 353 1.12 29.17 -5.12
C PRO A 353 0.61 28.37 -3.91
N ILE A 354 -0.71 28.37 -3.70
CA ILE A 354 -1.33 27.61 -2.59
C ILE A 354 -1.09 26.10 -2.70
N PHE A 355 -1.09 25.58 -3.93
CA PHE A 355 -0.85 24.18 -4.27
C PHE A 355 0.36 24.09 -5.22
N SER A 356 1.49 23.59 -4.72
CA SER A 356 2.67 23.31 -5.54
C SER A 356 3.62 22.36 -4.81
N ASN A 357 4.27 21.47 -5.55
CA ASN A 357 5.36 20.61 -5.06
C ASN A 357 6.75 21.21 -5.32
N GLN A 358 6.84 22.38 -5.94
CA GLN A 358 8.10 23.04 -6.28
C GLN A 358 8.72 23.77 -5.09
N LEU A 359 10.02 24.03 -5.20
CA LEU A 359 10.84 24.74 -4.24
C LEU A 359 11.01 26.20 -4.68
N PHE A 360 11.00 27.15 -3.73
CA PHE A 360 11.00 28.58 -4.03
C PHE A 360 12.09 29.37 -3.32
N THR A 361 12.51 30.48 -3.92
CA THR A 361 13.30 31.54 -3.28
C THR A 361 12.40 32.48 -2.47
N SER A 362 12.98 33.39 -1.68
CA SER A 362 12.21 34.40 -0.92
C SER A 362 11.36 35.32 -1.80
N SER A 363 11.70 35.46 -3.07
CA SER A 363 11.00 36.26 -4.08
C SER A 363 9.89 35.51 -4.82
N GLY A 364 9.71 34.20 -4.58
CA GLY A 364 8.69 33.39 -5.25
C GLY A 364 9.14 32.78 -6.59
N HIS A 365 10.41 32.94 -6.98
CA HIS A 365 10.97 32.24 -8.14
C HIS A 365 11.34 30.79 -7.79
N LYS A 366 11.39 29.92 -8.80
CA LYS A 366 11.83 28.53 -8.62
C LYS A 366 13.26 28.50 -8.05
N TYR A 367 13.47 27.66 -7.05
CA TYR A 367 14.76 27.50 -6.40
C TYR A 367 15.67 26.61 -7.24
N ASP A 368 16.79 27.14 -7.70
CA ASP A 368 17.78 26.41 -8.48
C ASP A 368 18.73 25.64 -7.55
N THR A 369 18.55 24.33 -7.49
CA THR A 369 19.32 23.44 -6.62
C THR A 369 20.77 23.27 -7.08
N THR A 370 21.08 23.50 -8.36
CA THR A 370 22.43 23.34 -8.90
C THR A 370 23.40 24.39 -8.37
N LYS A 371 22.89 25.60 -8.06
CA LYS A 371 23.68 26.72 -7.53
C LYS A 371 24.25 26.48 -6.13
N ILE A 372 23.68 25.55 -5.37
CA ILE A 372 24.08 25.26 -3.98
C ILE A 372 24.82 23.92 -3.84
N LEU A 373 25.09 23.24 -4.95
CA LEU A 373 25.80 21.96 -4.98
C LEU A 373 27.27 22.17 -5.28
N THR A 374 28.14 21.42 -4.59
CA THR A 374 29.54 21.25 -5.00
C THR A 374 29.63 20.28 -6.18
N PRO A 375 30.76 20.20 -6.89
CA PRO A 375 30.99 19.16 -7.91
C PRO A 375 30.87 17.73 -7.38
N GLN A 376 31.01 17.54 -6.06
CA GLN A 376 30.84 16.26 -5.36
C GLN A 376 29.40 16.00 -4.89
N PHE A 377 28.46 16.87 -5.27
CA PHE A 377 27.04 16.83 -4.87
C PHE A 377 26.79 16.99 -3.37
N ASP A 378 27.73 17.61 -2.66
CA ASP A 378 27.57 18.05 -1.28
C ASP A 378 27.02 19.49 -1.25
N LEU A 379 26.51 19.91 -0.09
CA LEU A 379 26.01 21.27 0.09
C LEU A 379 27.17 22.28 0.17
N ASN A 380 27.22 23.23 -0.75
CA ASN A 380 28.09 24.40 -0.65
C ASN A 380 27.45 25.44 0.27
N ILE A 381 28.00 25.61 1.48
CA ILE A 381 27.43 26.47 2.52
C ILE A 381 27.50 27.95 2.13
N ASP A 382 28.59 28.40 1.51
CA ASP A 382 28.77 29.80 1.14
C ASP A 382 27.85 30.18 -0.03
N ALA A 383 27.72 29.29 -1.01
CA ALA A 383 26.76 29.45 -2.10
C ALA A 383 25.31 29.43 -1.58
N TYR A 384 24.99 28.57 -0.62
CA TYR A 384 23.66 28.56 0.03
C TYR A 384 23.37 29.86 0.79
N ASN A 385 24.33 30.37 1.56
CA ASN A 385 24.14 31.58 2.35
C ASN A 385 23.96 32.82 1.46
N SER A 386 24.61 32.86 0.30
CA SER A 386 24.47 33.95 -0.69
C SER A 386 23.21 33.83 -1.56
N TYR A 387 22.82 32.62 -1.96
CA TYR A 387 21.63 32.38 -2.77
C TYR A 387 20.33 32.53 -1.95
N GLY A 388 20.39 32.22 -0.65
CA GLY A 388 19.32 32.45 0.31
C GLY A 388 18.59 31.19 0.76
N LYS A 389 17.68 31.36 1.72
CA LYS A 389 16.91 30.25 2.31
C LYS A 389 15.90 29.69 1.32
N LEU A 390 15.66 28.38 1.43
CA LEU A 390 14.65 27.67 0.67
C LEU A 390 13.25 27.83 1.29
N TYR A 391 12.27 28.17 0.44
CA TYR A 391 10.86 28.28 0.79
C TYR A 391 10.05 27.15 0.16
N LEU A 392 9.03 26.71 0.88
CA LEU A 392 8.09 25.66 0.50
C LEU A 392 6.72 26.29 0.30
N SER A 393 5.91 25.69 -0.58
CA SER A 393 4.51 26.08 -0.66
C SER A 393 3.81 25.79 0.69
N PRO A 394 2.78 26.57 1.05
CA PRO A 394 2.06 26.41 2.33
C PRO A 394 1.44 25.02 2.47
N LEU A 395 0.81 24.50 1.42
CA LEU A 395 0.25 23.15 1.45
C LEU A 395 1.34 22.10 1.64
N PHE A 396 2.50 22.25 0.99
CA PHE A 396 3.59 21.29 1.13
C PHE A 396 4.19 21.32 2.53
N ALA A 397 4.44 22.51 3.09
CA ALA A 397 4.92 22.69 4.46
C ALA A 397 3.94 22.11 5.48
N LEU A 398 2.65 22.43 5.37
CA LEU A 398 1.62 21.88 6.26
C LEU A 398 1.49 20.36 6.11
N SER A 399 1.63 19.83 4.90
CA SER A 399 1.60 18.38 4.64
C SER A 399 2.77 17.68 5.34
N ILE A 400 3.97 18.27 5.32
CA ILE A 400 5.11 17.78 6.11
C ILE A 400 4.79 17.79 7.61
N GLY A 401 4.24 18.89 8.11
CA GLY A 401 3.80 18.99 9.51
C GLY A 401 2.77 17.93 9.89
N SER A 402 1.81 17.65 9.01
CA SER A 402 0.83 16.57 9.19
C SER A 402 1.50 15.19 9.25
N GLY A 403 2.60 14.99 8.52
CA GLY A 403 3.43 13.80 8.56
C GLY A 403 4.06 13.56 9.93
N PHE A 404 4.60 14.61 10.56
CA PHE A 404 5.13 14.54 11.93
C PHE A 404 4.07 14.12 12.94
N ALA A 405 2.87 14.72 12.86
CA ALA A 405 1.76 14.33 13.73
C ALA A 405 1.28 12.89 13.48
N ARG A 406 1.19 12.46 12.22
CA ARG A 406 0.68 11.14 11.84
C ARG A 406 1.53 10.01 12.42
N PHE A 407 2.84 10.17 12.43
CA PHE A 407 3.74 9.12 12.91
C PHE A 407 3.67 8.90 14.43
N SER A 408 3.80 9.97 15.21
CA SER A 408 3.68 9.84 16.67
C SER A 408 2.27 9.38 17.06
N ALA A 409 1.24 9.86 16.36
CA ALA A 409 -0.12 9.35 16.54
C ALA A 409 -0.24 7.86 16.23
N THR A 410 0.41 7.37 15.18
CA THR A 410 0.40 5.94 14.81
C THR A 410 1.02 5.08 15.91
N LEU A 411 2.19 5.47 16.42
CA LEU A 411 2.86 4.74 17.50
C LEU A 411 2.04 4.72 18.79
N VAL A 412 1.52 5.88 19.21
CA VAL A 412 0.72 5.96 20.44
C VAL A 412 -0.62 5.25 20.28
N HIS A 413 -1.29 5.38 19.13
CA HIS A 413 -2.55 4.69 18.86
C HIS A 413 -2.37 3.16 18.95
N VAL A 414 -1.37 2.60 18.28
CA VAL A 414 -1.13 1.15 18.36
C VAL A 414 -0.73 0.73 19.78
N ALA A 415 0.10 1.51 20.47
CA ALA A 415 0.49 1.22 21.85
C ALA A 415 -0.71 1.19 22.82
N LEU A 416 -1.65 2.13 22.67
CA LEU A 416 -2.82 2.25 23.56
C LEU A 416 -3.92 1.22 23.24
N PHE A 417 -4.29 1.07 21.97
CA PHE A 417 -5.43 0.23 21.56
C PHE A 417 -5.03 -1.24 21.41
N HIS A 418 -3.88 -1.51 20.76
CA HIS A 418 -3.45 -2.87 20.45
C HIS A 418 -2.26 -3.36 21.30
N GLY A 419 -1.59 -2.48 22.06
CA GLY A 419 -0.38 -2.83 22.80
C GLY A 419 -0.59 -3.95 23.82
N SER A 420 -1.73 -3.98 24.51
CA SER A 420 -2.06 -5.06 25.44
C SER A 420 -2.23 -6.41 24.74
N ALA A 421 -2.86 -6.43 23.56
CA ALA A 421 -3.03 -7.63 22.75
C ALA A 421 -1.69 -8.12 22.18
N ILE A 422 -0.87 -7.21 21.65
CA ILE A 422 0.48 -7.52 21.14
C ILE A 422 1.35 -8.09 22.26
N LEU A 423 1.32 -7.48 23.45
CA LEU A 423 2.12 -7.92 24.59
C LEU A 423 1.63 -9.27 25.13
N LYS A 424 0.31 -9.47 25.18
CA LYS A 424 -0.29 -10.75 25.53
C LYS A 424 0.09 -11.81 24.51
N GLN A 425 0.02 -11.54 23.21
CA GLN A 425 0.42 -12.47 22.15
C GLN A 425 1.93 -12.79 22.18
N SER A 426 2.76 -11.81 22.51
CA SER A 426 4.21 -12.00 22.69
C SER A 426 4.51 -12.90 23.90
N ARG A 427 3.77 -12.74 25.01
CA ARG A 427 3.90 -13.58 26.23
C ARG A 427 3.23 -14.95 26.09
N SER A 428 2.07 -15.01 25.44
CA SER A 428 1.28 -16.22 25.18
C SER A 428 1.88 -17.07 24.07
N ALA A 429 3.05 -16.71 23.55
CA ALA A 429 3.96 -17.62 22.87
C ALA A 429 4.17 -18.94 23.63
N MET A 430 3.82 -19.00 24.93
CA MET A 430 3.83 -20.19 25.76
C MET A 430 2.46 -20.81 26.13
N LYS A 431 1.28 -20.24 25.80
CA LYS A 431 -0.04 -20.87 26.11
C LYS A 431 -1.20 -20.51 25.14
N ASN A 432 -1.96 -21.54 24.78
CA ASN A 432 -3.25 -21.64 24.05
C ASN A 432 -4.01 -20.32 23.76
N VAL A 433 -3.84 -19.80 22.54
CA VAL A 433 -4.71 -18.78 21.93
C VAL A 433 -5.88 -19.48 21.23
N LYS A 434 -7.09 -18.88 21.24
CA LYS A 434 -8.23 -19.39 20.47
C LYS A 434 -7.85 -19.46 18.99
N VAL A 435 -7.82 -20.67 18.45
CA VAL A 435 -7.48 -20.96 17.05
C VAL A 435 -8.76 -20.82 16.23
N ASP A 436 -8.74 -20.01 15.17
CA ASP A 436 -9.87 -19.84 14.28
C ASP A 436 -10.00 -21.01 13.29
N ILE A 437 -11.13 -21.07 12.59
CA ILE A 437 -11.40 -22.14 11.63
C ILE A 437 -10.35 -22.19 10.51
N HIS A 438 -9.85 -21.04 10.06
CA HIS A 438 -8.87 -20.98 8.99
C HIS A 438 -7.47 -21.43 9.44
N GLU A 439 -7.02 -21.08 10.65
CA GLU A 439 -5.78 -21.60 11.22
C GLU A 439 -5.89 -23.10 11.50
N LYS A 440 -7.03 -23.61 11.99
CA LYS A 440 -7.26 -25.05 12.15
C LYS A 440 -7.08 -25.82 10.83
N LEU A 441 -7.62 -25.28 9.73
CA LEU A 441 -7.42 -25.87 8.39
C LEU A 441 -5.95 -25.77 7.95
N MET A 442 -5.29 -24.65 8.25
CA MET A 442 -3.89 -24.41 7.86
C MET A 442 -2.89 -25.26 8.64
N GLN A 443 -3.23 -25.76 9.83
CA GLN A 443 -2.39 -26.69 10.61
C GLN A 443 -2.13 -28.02 9.90
N ARG A 444 -2.96 -28.41 8.93
CA ARG A 444 -2.74 -29.61 8.10
C ARG A 444 -1.53 -29.47 7.16
N TYR A 445 -1.10 -28.24 6.87
CA TYR A 445 0.01 -27.97 5.97
C TYR A 445 1.33 -27.80 6.74
N LYS A 446 2.43 -28.26 6.13
CA LYS A 446 3.76 -28.04 6.67
C LYS A 446 4.09 -26.55 6.65
N GLN A 447 4.27 -25.98 7.84
CA GLN A 447 4.67 -24.59 8.01
C GLN A 447 6.10 -24.34 7.50
N VAL A 448 6.39 -23.07 7.19
CA VAL A 448 7.73 -22.61 6.85
C VAL A 448 8.51 -22.38 8.15
N PRO A 449 9.67 -23.03 8.32
CA PRO A 449 10.50 -22.78 9.49
C PRO A 449 10.98 -21.32 9.54
N GLN A 450 10.96 -20.71 10.73
CA GLN A 450 11.35 -19.30 10.90
C GLN A 450 12.79 -19.02 10.47
N TRP A 451 13.69 -20.01 10.58
CA TRP A 451 15.10 -19.86 10.19
C TRP A 451 15.29 -19.60 8.69
N TRP A 452 14.36 -19.98 7.81
CA TRP A 452 14.42 -19.64 6.38
C TRP A 452 14.40 -18.12 6.17
N PHE A 453 13.49 -17.43 6.86
CA PHE A 453 13.40 -15.98 6.84
C PHE A 453 14.60 -15.30 7.51
N LEU A 454 15.11 -15.88 8.60
CA LEU A 454 16.29 -15.35 9.30
C LEU A 454 17.57 -15.44 8.46
N ILE A 455 17.75 -16.51 7.67
CA ILE A 455 18.89 -16.62 6.74
C ILE A 455 18.81 -15.54 5.66
N LEU A 456 17.62 -15.31 5.07
CA LEU A 456 17.43 -14.24 4.10
C LEU A 456 17.68 -12.86 4.71
N LEU A 457 17.20 -12.63 5.94
CA LEU A 457 17.42 -11.39 6.68
C LEU A 457 18.93 -11.17 6.93
N GLY A 458 19.62 -12.16 7.49
CA GLY A 458 21.04 -12.08 7.79
C GLY A 458 21.90 -11.89 6.54
N GLY A 459 21.61 -12.65 5.47
CA GLY A 459 22.29 -12.52 4.18
C GLY A 459 22.09 -11.14 3.55
N SER A 460 20.86 -10.61 3.60
CA SER A 460 20.57 -9.26 3.11
C SER A 460 21.29 -8.18 3.91
N ILE A 461 21.29 -8.27 5.25
CA ILE A 461 22.00 -7.32 6.12
C ILE A 461 23.51 -7.36 5.83
N ALA A 462 24.09 -8.56 5.73
CA ALA A 462 25.51 -8.73 5.44
C ALA A 462 25.90 -8.11 4.09
N LEU A 463 25.10 -8.35 3.04
CA LEU A 463 25.37 -7.81 1.71
C LEU A 463 25.17 -6.29 1.63
N SER A 464 24.16 -5.74 2.32
CA SER A 464 23.98 -4.29 2.43
C SER A 464 25.09 -3.61 3.26
N LEU A 465 25.64 -4.28 4.28
CA LEU A 465 26.80 -3.78 5.04
C LEU A 465 28.08 -3.81 4.20
N LEU A 466 28.32 -4.91 3.46
CA LEU A 466 29.44 -5.03 2.53
C LEU A 466 29.48 -3.84 1.56
N MET A 467 28.31 -3.46 1.04
CA MET A 467 28.17 -2.31 0.15
C MET A 467 28.69 -1.01 0.78
N CYS A 468 28.43 -0.78 2.07
CA CYS A 468 28.88 0.41 2.79
C CYS A 468 30.41 0.47 2.96
N PHE A 469 31.09 -0.68 2.95
CA PHE A 469 32.56 -0.76 3.04
C PHE A 469 33.24 -0.68 1.67
N VAL A 470 32.68 -1.35 0.66
CA VAL A 470 33.28 -1.44 -0.69
C VAL A 470 33.04 -0.16 -1.50
N TRP A 471 31.81 0.38 -1.48
CA TRP A 471 31.42 1.55 -2.30
C TRP A 471 31.15 2.80 -1.44
N LYS A 472 32.01 3.05 -0.45
CA LYS A 472 31.83 4.11 0.54
C LYS A 472 31.58 5.50 -0.09
N GLU A 473 32.34 5.87 -1.11
CA GLU A 473 32.24 7.19 -1.77
C GLU A 473 30.94 7.37 -2.56
N VAL A 474 30.42 6.29 -3.15
CA VAL A 474 29.19 6.31 -3.95
C VAL A 474 27.95 6.28 -3.07
N VAL A 475 27.98 5.43 -2.03
CA VAL A 475 26.84 5.18 -1.13
C VAL A 475 26.68 6.30 -0.11
N GLN A 476 27.79 6.91 0.33
CA GLN A 476 27.88 7.97 1.35
C GLN A 476 27.28 7.65 2.74
N LEU A 477 26.52 6.55 2.87
CA LEU A 477 25.88 6.08 4.10
C LEU A 477 26.86 5.19 4.89
N PRO A 478 27.19 5.55 6.15
CA PRO A 478 28.02 4.71 6.99
C PRO A 478 27.28 3.45 7.45
N TRP A 479 28.02 2.39 7.76
CA TRP A 479 27.48 1.09 8.18
C TRP A 479 26.51 1.18 9.39
N TRP A 480 26.81 2.04 10.37
CA TRP A 480 25.94 2.24 11.53
C TRP A 480 24.63 2.93 11.16
N GLY A 481 24.66 3.82 10.16
CA GLY A 481 23.48 4.50 9.63
C GLY A 481 22.54 3.51 8.96
N LEU A 482 23.08 2.52 8.25
CA LEU A 482 22.30 1.44 7.67
C LEU A 482 21.63 0.57 8.76
N LEU A 483 22.37 0.17 9.80
CA LEU A 483 21.81 -0.59 10.93
C LEU A 483 20.71 0.18 11.66
N PHE A 484 20.91 1.50 11.85
CA PHE A 484 19.89 2.36 12.43
C PHE A 484 18.62 2.37 11.57
N GLY A 485 18.74 2.39 10.24
CA GLY A 485 17.61 2.28 9.32
C GLY A 485 16.85 0.96 9.45
N PHE A 486 17.57 -0.17 9.62
CA PHE A 486 16.96 -1.48 9.86
C PHE A 486 16.20 -1.54 11.17
N VAL A 487 16.77 -1.02 12.25
CA VAL A 487 16.09 -0.95 13.56
C VAL A 487 14.84 -0.08 13.48
N LEU A 488 14.93 1.09 12.83
CA LEU A 488 13.79 1.99 12.65
C LEU A 488 12.67 1.31 11.85
N SER A 489 13.01 0.67 10.72
CA SER A 489 12.07 -0.10 9.91
C SER A 489 11.38 -1.19 10.72
N PHE A 490 12.14 -1.99 11.47
CA PHE A 490 11.60 -3.07 12.28
C PHE A 490 10.57 -2.57 13.31
N ILE A 491 10.89 -1.48 14.02
CA ILE A 491 10.00 -0.88 15.03
C ILE A 491 8.70 -0.38 14.39
N VAL A 492 8.78 0.26 13.23
CA VAL A 492 7.63 0.90 12.56
C VAL A 492 6.77 -0.09 11.79
N THR A 493 7.35 -1.21 11.33
CA THR A 493 6.64 -2.18 10.48
C THR A 493 5.43 -2.80 11.19
N LEU A 494 5.55 -3.15 12.47
CA LEU A 494 4.44 -3.76 13.21
C LEU A 494 3.25 -2.78 13.40
N PRO A 495 3.45 -1.55 13.94
CA PRO A 495 2.35 -0.58 14.06
C PRO A 495 1.68 -0.22 12.73
N VAL A 496 2.46 0.04 11.69
CA VAL A 496 1.92 0.34 10.36
C VAL A 496 1.15 -0.87 9.81
N GLY A 497 1.66 -2.07 10.04
CA GLY A 497 1.00 -3.31 9.62
C GLY A 497 -0.33 -3.56 10.31
N VAL A 498 -0.45 -3.28 11.61
CA VAL A 498 -1.73 -3.41 12.34
C VAL A 498 -2.79 -2.47 11.76
N ILE A 499 -2.42 -1.22 11.49
CA ILE A 499 -3.33 -0.25 10.88
C ILE A 499 -3.71 -0.69 9.47
N GLN A 500 -2.75 -1.11 8.65
CA GLN A 500 -3.03 -1.54 7.28
C GLN A 500 -3.91 -2.80 7.23
N ALA A 501 -3.65 -3.78 8.10
CA ALA A 501 -4.39 -5.04 8.16
C ALA A 501 -5.85 -4.88 8.62
N THR A 502 -6.17 -3.80 9.33
CA THR A 502 -7.52 -3.54 9.85
C THR A 502 -8.28 -2.48 9.04
N THR A 503 -7.59 -1.44 8.57
CA THR A 503 -8.21 -0.27 7.92
C THR A 503 -7.96 -0.19 6.43
N ASN A 504 -7.10 -1.04 5.86
CA ASN A 504 -6.60 -0.93 4.48
C ASN A 504 -5.88 0.39 4.17
N GLN A 505 -5.44 1.13 5.19
CA GLN A 505 -4.67 2.37 5.05
C GLN A 505 -3.24 2.16 5.53
N GLN A 506 -2.26 2.67 4.78
CA GLN A 506 -0.85 2.58 5.11
C GLN A 506 -0.28 3.96 5.47
N PRO A 507 -0.09 4.27 6.77
CA PRO A 507 0.56 5.52 7.18
C PRO A 507 2.00 5.62 6.64
N GLY A 508 2.30 6.69 5.90
CA GLY A 508 3.66 6.98 5.44
C GLY A 508 4.57 7.50 6.56
N PHE A 509 5.82 7.03 6.59
CA PHE A 509 6.85 7.42 7.59
C PHE A 509 8.20 7.84 6.98
N ASP A 510 8.29 7.95 5.65
CA ASP A 510 9.50 8.38 4.92
C ASP A 510 10.03 9.72 5.38
N ILE A 511 9.14 10.68 5.63
CA ILE A 511 9.51 12.03 6.05
C ILE A 511 10.37 11.96 7.31
N ILE A 512 10.13 10.98 8.18
CA ILE A 512 10.78 10.88 9.50
C ILE A 512 12.08 10.12 9.41
N ALA A 513 12.14 9.07 8.59
CA ALA A 513 13.40 8.44 8.27
C ALA A 513 14.39 9.47 7.69
N GLN A 514 13.92 10.28 6.74
CA GLN A 514 14.72 11.34 6.12
C GLN A 514 15.04 12.48 7.11
N PHE A 515 14.10 12.87 7.98
CA PHE A 515 14.33 13.86 9.03
C PHE A 515 15.41 13.42 10.02
N LEU A 516 15.34 12.17 10.51
CA LEU A 516 16.30 11.67 11.50
C LEU A 516 17.72 11.60 10.93
N ILE A 517 17.89 10.93 9.78
CA ILE A 517 19.23 10.78 9.19
C ILE A 517 19.75 12.11 8.64
N GLY A 518 18.89 12.99 8.12
CA GLY A 518 19.29 14.32 7.67
C GLY A 518 19.76 15.23 8.81
N TYR A 519 19.26 15.01 10.03
CA TYR A 519 19.75 15.73 11.21
C TYR A 519 21.13 15.22 11.66
N ILE A 520 21.38 13.91 11.54
CA ILE A 520 22.63 13.27 11.97
C ILE A 520 23.74 13.42 10.90
N LEU A 521 23.39 13.27 9.63
CA LEU A 521 24.28 13.37 8.47
C LEU A 521 23.80 14.48 7.51
N PRO A 522 23.83 15.76 7.93
CA PRO A 522 23.43 16.87 7.07
C PRO A 522 24.41 17.04 5.91
N GLY A 523 23.91 17.49 4.75
CA GLY A 523 24.75 17.77 3.57
C GLY A 523 24.96 16.58 2.64
N LYS A 524 24.48 15.38 3.00
CA LYS A 524 24.66 14.13 2.25
C LYS A 524 23.33 13.62 1.68
N PRO A 525 22.90 14.09 0.49
CA PRO A 525 21.61 13.71 -0.08
C PRO A 525 21.49 12.22 -0.43
N ILE A 526 22.57 11.60 -0.90
CA ILE A 526 22.56 10.19 -1.31
C ILE A 526 22.46 9.26 -0.10
N ALA A 527 23.20 9.57 0.97
CA ALA A 527 23.08 8.84 2.23
C ALA A 527 21.64 8.90 2.78
N ASN A 528 21.02 10.08 2.73
CA ASN A 528 19.63 10.28 3.14
C ASN A 528 18.66 9.44 2.28
N LEU A 529 18.87 9.44 0.97
CA LEU A 529 18.07 8.69 0.01
C LEU A 529 18.17 7.18 0.24
N LEU A 530 19.38 6.63 0.41
CA LEU A 530 19.56 5.21 0.69
C LEU A 530 19.01 4.81 2.06
N PHE A 531 19.12 5.68 3.07
CA PHE A 531 18.49 5.44 4.37
C PHE A 531 16.95 5.43 4.27
N LYS A 532 16.35 6.37 3.52
CA LYS A 532 14.91 6.35 3.21
C LYS A 532 14.52 5.02 2.59
N ILE A 533 15.32 4.55 1.64
CA ILE A 533 15.10 3.26 0.97
C ILE A 533 15.10 2.12 1.98
N TYR A 534 16.21 1.86 2.65
CA TYR A 534 16.28 0.71 3.55
C TYR A 534 15.30 0.81 4.73
N GLY A 535 14.97 2.03 5.17
CA GLY A 535 13.95 2.29 6.19
C GLY A 535 12.52 2.01 5.72
N ARG A 536 12.08 2.59 4.60
CA ARG A 536 10.68 2.53 4.13
C ARG A 536 10.37 1.31 3.26
N ILE A 537 11.30 0.92 2.40
CA ILE A 537 11.12 -0.09 1.36
C ILE A 537 10.93 -1.47 1.95
N SER A 538 11.77 -1.76 2.92
CA SER A 538 11.70 -2.99 3.68
C SER A 538 10.36 -3.15 4.41
N THR A 539 9.81 -2.08 4.99
CA THR A 539 8.49 -2.12 5.65
C THR A 539 7.36 -2.42 4.67
N VAL A 540 7.29 -1.71 3.54
CA VAL A 540 6.19 -1.95 2.58
C VAL A 540 6.28 -3.32 1.96
N HIS A 541 7.47 -3.78 1.57
CA HIS A 541 7.61 -5.14 1.05
C HIS A 541 7.25 -6.18 2.11
N ALA A 542 7.66 -5.97 3.36
CA ALA A 542 7.23 -6.84 4.46
C ALA A 542 5.70 -6.91 4.58
N LEU A 543 5.01 -5.76 4.54
CA LEU A 543 3.56 -5.69 4.62
C LEU A 543 2.86 -6.28 3.40
N SER A 544 3.43 -6.10 2.20
CA SER A 544 2.95 -6.73 0.98
C SER A 544 3.05 -8.26 1.07
N PHE A 545 4.19 -8.78 1.53
CA PHE A 545 4.39 -10.23 1.70
C PHE A 545 3.48 -10.80 2.79
N LEU A 546 3.24 -10.06 3.87
CA LEU A 546 2.30 -10.43 4.92
C LEU A 546 0.86 -10.45 4.41
N SER A 547 0.46 -9.48 3.59
CA SER A 547 -0.83 -9.46 2.91
C SER A 547 -0.99 -10.71 2.04
N ASP A 548 -0.01 -11.03 1.21
CA ASP A 548 -0.02 -12.24 0.37
C ASP A 548 -0.07 -13.53 1.21
N LEU A 549 0.66 -13.59 2.34
CA LEU A 549 0.61 -14.74 3.25
C LEU A 549 -0.78 -14.90 3.87
N LYS A 550 -1.47 -13.79 4.20
CA LYS A 550 -2.87 -13.82 4.65
C LYS A 550 -3.81 -14.27 3.54
N LEU A 551 -3.61 -13.83 2.29
CA LEU A 551 -4.36 -14.34 1.15
C LEU A 551 -4.17 -15.85 0.97
N GLY A 552 -2.93 -16.34 1.07
CA GLY A 552 -2.61 -17.76 1.05
C GLY A 552 -3.30 -18.54 2.19
N HIS A 553 -3.37 -17.94 3.38
CA HIS A 553 -4.11 -18.48 4.53
C HIS A 553 -5.63 -18.56 4.25
N TYR A 554 -6.23 -17.53 3.65
CA TYR A 554 -7.64 -17.55 3.24
C TYR A 554 -7.95 -18.54 2.12
N MET A 555 -7.02 -18.78 1.21
CA MET A 555 -7.19 -19.69 0.08
C MET A 555 -6.65 -21.10 0.34
N LYS A 556 -6.16 -21.36 1.56
CA LYS A 556 -5.60 -22.64 2.00
C LYS A 556 -4.48 -23.15 1.09
N ILE A 557 -3.56 -22.25 0.77
CA ILE A 557 -2.36 -22.54 -0.01
C ILE A 557 -1.25 -22.99 0.94
N PRO A 558 -0.56 -24.11 0.66
CA PRO A 558 0.56 -24.57 1.47
C PRO A 558 1.60 -23.45 1.70
N PRO A 559 1.98 -23.14 2.96
CA PRO A 559 2.88 -22.02 3.27
C PRO A 559 4.25 -22.10 2.58
N ARG A 560 4.78 -23.31 2.39
CA ARG A 560 6.06 -23.51 1.68
C ARG A 560 5.96 -23.15 0.20
N CYS A 561 4.83 -23.42 -0.44
CA CYS A 561 4.59 -23.02 -1.83
C CYS A 561 4.48 -21.50 -1.95
N MET A 562 3.78 -20.86 -1.00
CA MET A 562 3.71 -19.39 -0.91
C MET A 562 5.11 -18.78 -0.79
N TYR A 563 5.91 -19.24 0.17
CA TYR A 563 7.28 -18.76 0.37
C TYR A 563 8.14 -18.87 -0.90
N THR A 564 8.11 -20.03 -1.57
CA THR A 564 8.89 -20.24 -2.80
C THR A 564 8.41 -19.35 -3.95
N ALA A 565 7.09 -19.24 -4.15
CA ALA A 565 6.52 -18.43 -5.23
C ALA A 565 6.85 -16.94 -5.03
N GLN A 566 6.69 -16.46 -3.80
CA GLN A 566 7.02 -15.08 -3.43
C GLN A 566 8.53 -14.80 -3.63
N LEU A 567 9.40 -15.65 -3.07
CA LEU A 567 10.86 -15.45 -3.14
C LEU A 567 11.36 -15.44 -4.59
N VAL A 568 10.98 -16.44 -5.39
CA VAL A 568 11.40 -16.50 -6.80
C VAL A 568 10.78 -15.36 -7.60
N GLY A 569 9.49 -15.06 -7.39
CA GLY A 569 8.83 -13.92 -8.02
C GLY A 569 9.53 -12.61 -7.73
N THR A 570 9.99 -12.39 -6.50
CA THR A 570 10.69 -11.17 -6.08
C THR A 570 12.08 -11.06 -6.68
N LEU A 571 12.85 -12.16 -6.71
CA LEU A 571 14.17 -12.16 -7.35
C LEU A 571 14.07 -11.81 -8.84
N VAL A 572 13.12 -12.44 -9.54
CA VAL A 572 12.86 -12.16 -10.96
C VAL A 572 12.37 -10.72 -11.15
N ALA A 573 11.41 -10.26 -10.34
CA ALA A 573 10.90 -8.91 -10.39
C ALA A 573 12.01 -7.87 -10.15
N GLY A 574 12.87 -8.06 -9.14
CA GLY A 574 13.99 -7.18 -8.84
C GLY A 574 14.99 -7.05 -9.99
N ILE A 575 15.37 -8.18 -10.61
CA ILE A 575 16.30 -8.19 -11.76
C ILE A 575 15.68 -7.50 -12.97
N VAL A 576 14.45 -7.85 -13.34
CA VAL A 576 13.77 -7.27 -14.52
C VAL A 576 13.48 -5.79 -14.30
N ASN A 577 13.06 -5.40 -13.09
CA ASN A 577 12.83 -4.00 -12.74
C ASN A 577 14.10 -3.15 -12.95
N LEU A 578 15.25 -3.63 -12.47
CA LEU A 578 16.52 -2.94 -12.70
C LEU A 578 16.92 -2.95 -14.17
N ALA A 579 16.79 -4.08 -14.87
CA ALA A 579 17.16 -4.18 -16.29
C ALA A 579 16.35 -3.18 -17.15
N VAL A 580 15.05 -3.08 -16.93
CA VAL A 580 14.17 -2.14 -17.66
C VAL A 580 14.53 -0.70 -17.32
N ALA A 581 14.70 -0.37 -16.04
CA ALA A 581 15.08 0.98 -15.65
C ALA A 581 16.45 1.37 -16.20
N TRP A 582 17.41 0.45 -16.19
CA TRP A 582 18.75 0.67 -16.74
C TRP A 582 18.71 0.89 -18.25
N TRP A 583 17.96 0.04 -18.96
CA TRP A 583 17.73 0.19 -20.39
C TRP A 583 17.12 1.55 -20.74
N MET A 584 16.11 2.00 -19.99
CA MET A 584 15.50 3.32 -20.22
C MET A 584 16.46 4.47 -19.94
N LEU A 585 17.25 4.39 -18.86
CA LEU A 585 18.22 5.43 -18.48
C LEU A 585 19.40 5.55 -19.46
N GLU A 586 19.73 4.49 -20.20
CA GLU A 586 20.83 4.50 -21.18
C GLU A 586 20.36 4.71 -22.62
N SER A 587 19.12 4.34 -22.95
CA SER A 587 18.62 4.42 -24.33
C SER A 587 17.85 5.71 -24.63
N ILE A 588 17.33 6.40 -23.62
CA ILE A 588 16.55 7.64 -23.80
C ILE A 588 17.39 8.83 -23.38
N ASP A 589 17.75 9.66 -24.36
CA ASP A 589 18.50 10.90 -24.13
C ASP A 589 17.71 11.88 -23.26
N ASN A 590 18.40 12.51 -22.30
CA ASN A 590 17.84 13.52 -21.39
C ASN A 590 16.59 13.04 -20.61
N LEU A 591 16.50 11.74 -20.31
CA LEU A 591 15.40 11.19 -19.50
C LEU A 591 15.26 11.95 -18.17
N CYS A 592 14.02 12.37 -17.85
CA CYS A 592 13.67 13.15 -16.66
C CYS A 592 14.16 14.61 -16.62
N ASP A 593 14.83 15.11 -17.66
CA ASP A 593 15.28 16.51 -17.74
C ASP A 593 14.29 17.37 -18.52
N ILE A 594 13.33 17.96 -17.80
CA ILE A 594 12.19 18.69 -18.39
C ILE A 594 12.65 19.90 -19.20
N ASP A 595 13.80 20.50 -18.86
CA ASP A 595 14.31 21.70 -19.53
C ASP A 595 15.03 21.35 -20.84
N ALA A 596 15.68 20.18 -20.91
CA ALA A 596 16.35 19.68 -22.10
C ALA A 596 15.45 18.81 -23.01
N LEU A 597 14.31 18.33 -22.51
CA LEU A 597 13.34 17.54 -23.26
C LEU A 597 12.50 18.40 -24.20
N HIS A 598 12.09 17.82 -25.34
CA HIS A 598 11.10 18.45 -26.21
C HIS A 598 9.78 18.68 -25.42
N PRO A 599 9.05 19.80 -25.61
CA PRO A 599 7.85 20.13 -24.83
C PRO A 599 6.75 19.05 -24.83
N ASN A 600 6.68 18.25 -25.90
CA ASN A 600 5.70 17.17 -26.05
C ASN A 600 6.22 15.79 -25.58
N SER A 601 7.42 15.73 -24.98
CA SER A 601 7.99 14.46 -24.54
C SER A 601 7.23 13.91 -23.32
N PRO A 602 6.81 12.63 -23.35
CA PRO A 602 6.09 12.04 -22.24
C PRO A 602 6.99 11.65 -21.06
N TRP A 603 8.31 11.88 -21.12
CA TRP A 603 9.30 11.32 -20.20
C TRP A 603 9.73 12.29 -19.09
N THR A 604 8.76 12.93 -18.43
CA THR A 604 9.02 13.99 -17.43
C THR A 604 9.25 13.49 -16.00
N CYS A 605 9.07 12.20 -15.72
CA CYS A 605 9.42 11.57 -14.44
C CYS A 605 8.91 12.28 -13.17
N PRO A 606 7.61 12.66 -13.07
CA PRO A 606 7.10 13.51 -11.98
C PRO A 606 7.30 12.89 -10.59
N LYS A 607 7.21 11.57 -10.49
CA LYS A 607 7.40 10.82 -9.23
C LYS A 607 8.84 10.90 -8.73
N TYR A 608 9.81 10.67 -9.62
CA TYR A 608 11.23 10.78 -9.27
C TYR A 608 11.64 12.22 -8.95
N ARG A 609 10.99 13.21 -9.58
CA ARG A 609 11.21 14.63 -9.27
C ARG A 609 10.87 14.96 -7.82
N VAL A 610 9.70 14.51 -7.33
CA VAL A 610 9.30 14.73 -5.93
C VAL A 610 10.28 14.07 -4.95
N THR A 611 10.78 12.87 -5.28
CA THR A 611 11.77 12.20 -4.43
C THR A 611 13.15 12.88 -4.48
N PHE A 612 13.54 13.46 -5.61
CA PHE A 612 14.72 14.33 -5.71
C PHE A 612 14.56 15.61 -4.87
N ASP A 613 13.43 16.31 -5.00
CA ASP A 613 13.16 17.51 -4.21
C ASP A 613 13.16 17.18 -2.70
N ALA A 614 12.65 16.01 -2.31
CA ALA A 614 12.74 15.51 -0.94
C ALA A 614 14.19 15.26 -0.49
N SER A 615 15.05 14.64 -1.31
CA SER A 615 16.46 14.43 -0.96
C SER A 615 17.23 15.75 -0.82
N VAL A 616 16.84 16.79 -1.56
CA VAL A 616 17.38 18.15 -1.40
C VAL A 616 16.95 18.76 -0.06
N ILE A 617 15.66 18.70 0.29
CA ILE A 617 15.13 19.25 1.56
C ILE A 617 15.77 18.55 2.76
N TRP A 618 15.70 17.22 2.79
CA TRP A 618 16.04 16.45 3.98
C TRP A 618 17.51 16.04 4.06
N GLY A 619 18.14 15.77 2.91
CA GLY A 619 19.53 15.30 2.86
C GLY A 619 20.53 16.42 2.62
N LEU A 620 20.32 17.21 1.56
CA LEU A 620 21.28 18.26 1.16
C LEU A 620 21.24 19.47 2.11
N ILE A 621 20.12 20.19 2.18
CA ILE A 621 19.99 21.36 3.07
C ILE A 621 19.95 20.91 4.53
N GLY A 622 19.18 19.84 4.78
CA GLY A 622 19.06 19.20 6.07
C GLY A 622 18.03 19.85 6.99
N PRO A 623 17.35 19.06 7.84
CA PRO A 623 16.31 19.53 8.75
C PRO A 623 16.83 20.53 9.79
N LYS A 624 18.11 20.47 10.17
CA LYS A 624 18.70 21.43 11.12
C LYS A 624 18.54 22.89 10.66
N ARG A 625 18.63 23.17 9.36
CA ARG A 625 18.52 24.54 8.80
C ARG A 625 17.07 24.99 8.60
N LEU A 626 16.17 24.06 8.28
CA LEU A 626 14.77 24.37 7.96
C LEU A 626 13.83 24.26 9.17
N PHE A 627 14.03 23.24 10.01
CA PHE A 627 13.18 22.86 11.14
C PHE A 627 13.87 22.99 12.51
N GLY A 628 15.18 23.25 12.55
CA GLY A 628 15.95 23.45 13.78
C GLY A 628 15.82 24.87 14.37
N PRO A 629 16.59 25.18 15.43
CA PRO A 629 16.65 26.53 16.00
C PRO A 629 17.06 27.57 14.93
N GLY A 630 16.23 28.60 14.72
CA GLY A 630 16.44 29.62 13.67
C GLY A 630 15.93 29.25 12.27
N GLY A 631 15.39 28.04 12.10
CA GLY A 631 14.72 27.59 10.87
C GLY A 631 13.30 28.13 10.74
N LEU A 632 12.86 28.41 9.52
CA LEU A 632 11.55 28.98 9.21
C LEU A 632 10.39 28.07 9.66
N TYR A 633 10.58 26.74 9.56
CA TYR A 633 9.55 25.73 9.78
C TYR A 633 9.63 25.06 11.15
N ARG A 634 10.42 25.61 12.09
CA ARG A 634 10.63 25.04 13.43
C ARG A 634 9.33 24.68 14.14
N ASN A 635 8.31 25.53 14.00
CA ASN A 635 7.03 25.34 14.68
C ASN A 635 6.30 24.06 14.26
N LEU A 636 6.56 23.54 13.05
CA LEU A 636 5.97 22.28 12.59
C LEU A 636 6.49 21.07 13.37
N VAL A 637 7.68 21.12 13.97
CA VAL A 637 8.24 20.00 14.74
C VAL A 637 7.42 19.72 16.00
N TRP A 638 6.77 20.74 16.59
CA TRP A 638 5.87 20.55 17.74
C TRP A 638 4.67 19.65 17.42
N LEU A 639 4.34 19.44 16.15
CA LEU A 639 3.29 18.53 15.74
C LEU A 639 3.60 17.06 16.08
N PHE A 640 4.86 16.69 16.36
CA PHE A 640 5.17 15.38 16.95
C PHE A 640 4.48 15.20 18.31
N ILE A 641 4.55 16.20 19.18
CA ILE A 641 3.96 16.14 20.53
C ILE A 641 2.44 16.16 20.43
N VAL A 642 1.90 17.05 19.58
CA VAL A 642 0.46 17.10 19.32
C VAL A 642 -0.01 15.73 18.81
N GLY A 643 0.69 15.15 17.81
CA GLY A 643 0.40 13.82 17.30
C GLY A 643 0.45 12.72 18.36
N ALA A 644 1.40 12.77 19.30
CA ALA A 644 1.51 11.79 20.37
C ALA A 644 0.35 11.89 21.38
N PHE A 645 -0.06 13.10 21.74
CA PHE A 645 -1.15 13.31 22.70
C PHE A 645 -2.52 13.01 22.09
N LEU A 646 -2.65 13.27 20.79
CA LEU A 646 -3.91 13.16 20.07
C LEU A 646 -4.64 11.83 20.39
N PRO A 647 -4.09 10.62 20.18
CA PRO A 647 -4.83 9.37 20.40
C PRO A 647 -5.31 9.13 21.84
N VAL A 648 -4.74 9.81 22.83
CA VAL A 648 -4.97 9.56 24.26
C VAL A 648 -6.42 9.86 24.67
N PRO A 649 -7.01 11.04 24.39
CA PRO A 649 -8.42 11.30 24.63
C PRO A 649 -9.38 10.26 24.04
N ILE A 650 -9.13 9.78 22.81
CA ILE A 650 -9.99 8.78 22.17
C ILE A 650 -9.91 7.46 22.93
N TRP A 651 -8.71 7.05 23.32
CA TRP A 651 -8.52 5.83 24.09
C TRP A 651 -9.22 5.90 25.45
N ILE A 652 -9.18 7.06 26.12
CA ILE A 652 -9.92 7.26 27.36
C ILE A 652 -11.43 7.13 27.12
N LEU A 653 -11.95 7.75 26.04
CA LEU A 653 -13.36 7.65 25.67
C LEU A 653 -13.79 6.22 25.35
N SER A 654 -12.95 5.44 24.65
CA SER A 654 -13.26 4.03 24.36
C SER A 654 -13.30 3.16 25.60
N LYS A 655 -12.52 3.49 26.64
CA LYS A 655 -12.58 2.83 27.95
C LYS A 655 -13.80 3.23 28.78
N ILE A 656 -14.25 4.48 28.68
CA ILE A 656 -15.44 4.97 29.41
C ILE A 656 -16.72 4.46 28.77
N PHE A 657 -16.77 4.33 27.44
CA PHE A 657 -17.97 3.95 26.69
C PHE A 657 -17.77 2.65 25.89
N PRO A 658 -17.53 1.50 26.54
CA PRO A 658 -17.24 0.24 25.85
C PRO A 658 -18.39 -0.29 24.99
N ASP A 659 -19.63 0.10 25.28
CA ASP A 659 -20.82 -0.32 24.53
C ASP A 659 -21.02 0.46 23.22
N LYS A 660 -20.30 1.57 23.02
CA LYS A 660 -20.43 2.43 21.85
C LYS A 660 -19.48 1.98 20.74
N LYS A 661 -19.96 1.07 19.88
CA LYS A 661 -19.22 0.52 18.72
C LYS A 661 -18.69 1.55 17.70
N TRP A 662 -19.08 2.83 17.79
CA TRP A 662 -18.57 3.91 16.93
C TRP A 662 -17.26 4.53 17.45
N ILE A 663 -16.93 4.29 18.73
CA ILE A 663 -15.63 4.62 19.32
C ILE A 663 -14.77 3.37 19.21
N PRO A 664 -13.66 3.40 18.45
CA PRO A 664 -12.82 2.22 18.20
C PRO A 664 -12.17 1.65 19.47
#